data_AF-A0A8H5I8W8-F1
#
_entry.id   AF-A0A8H5I8W8-F1
#
_cell.length_a   1.000
_cell.length_b   1.000
_cell.length_c   1.000
_cell.angle_alpha   90.00
_cell.angle_beta   90.00
_cell.angle_gamma   90.00
#
_symmetry.space_group_name_H-M   'P 1'
#
loop_
_entity.id
_entity.type
_entity.pdbx_description
1 polymer ?
#
loop_
_entity_poly.entity_id
_entity_poly.type
_entity_poly.pdbx_seq_one_letter_code
_entity_poly.pdbx_strand_id
1 'polypeptide(L)'
;MAEPKTPFTSPESSLPPISAVDDDVAQIPTWRKWVILFVVCWMPLPMTFWSTAIMPATPEVSSDLNIPVTTITTINAGVFVAQALSGLIWLPVTGFAALWILGGNTGPFFLVAGQTILADIFDPTSRGTAVGFFLGSCVSFNSIGEPSEPCVMSYTKITAPLLGSIIATFTSWRVIYGVEAGMCLFGLILSLLFIPKASEVENPKLTETTRPRTAKEILRTFNPMHVFCQFKYPKVILANIACGLLGFNQYAILSSIRRVINPRFNLTSPLSSGLFYLAPGAGFLVGSTVGGKVSDVVVKRYMRKRNGQRIPEDRLNSSLVSVLIVLPLGTLLYGWSVYHRLGGMALPIISAFIEGFGLMASFSGLNTYAAEVRPAHRTAVITGKYVVQYSFGAMSVGGVVPMIDSIGVGWAFTVITCFSMLAGVLVLLIARFSKNWKASLTSIVDCKMYCDLLLLTSFLGFTLAQSGSDPYAPVYTTCPSSLKIRSAKDGLSDEESSWREQRAKQMIPNLEDYLKLANISNFNVTNYINKLKTDDVPIVGLSVSGGGTQSGLGGLGVWQAFDARSAIARAARTGGLTQLFSYITGLSGGGAVTVSLLAANNFTTTDGVKKASNFSLDYSSGPDGNQTAFFTSIFENNGAKDESGFPVSVADTFGQFWGTWLPDDKVYSNYSDIASKNTAFSLGDAPMPIVCFAEVIPGKSPEIGKLMYPGFNKSTRFNLTAYEVTPFEFGSWVGGRVQAFIQTKFLGTSMTQGKPQNKSECVQGFDKLTLMQGTTANAFTAWFIDSFYGIPVFAKRWLEKRQKVNPDINDVPIPRDQYDNPLVELVNETAMYFDLTFNESLWATYPNPFEDYNEDMKGVSELLLVDGSLTLESNPLRPLIIPERKLDLIIVYEASSDAPNSWVNGTNLINTALTASQGNIPFPKIPDVNTIVAQNLSFQPTFFGCNASSSTPLLLWLPNAPWTGYTNYSYTQTQFTPNQVDIALENAFQVATYGNGSVDENWPACLACAAIKGSLRRLDIKMPRQCEECFERHCWNGTVSDRKATAGDFDLRPRLDPELSFAKWNESDWEKEKSSYGGSGSGGDDSAGVKVGNSLVGLILSMMAMASLL
;
A
#
# COMPACT_ATOMS: atom_id res chain seq x y z
N MET A 1 -79.40 33.71 55.57
CA MET A 1 -80.35 34.26 54.58
C MET A 1 -79.51 34.91 53.49
N ALA A 2 -79.73 34.56 52.22
CA ALA A 2 -78.88 34.93 51.08
C ALA A 2 -77.41 34.42 51.12
N GLU A 3 -76.72 34.57 50.00
CA GLU A 3 -75.46 33.90 49.62
C GLU A 3 -74.17 34.55 50.16
N PRO A 4 -73.10 33.76 50.38
CA PRO A 4 -71.71 34.23 50.29
C PRO A 4 -71.12 33.99 48.87
N LYS A 5 -70.28 34.90 48.39
CA LYS A 5 -69.66 34.84 47.04
C LYS A 5 -68.31 34.13 47.04
N THR A 6 -67.94 33.54 45.90
CA THR A 6 -66.58 33.06 45.59
C THR A 6 -65.68 34.25 45.15
N PRO A 7 -64.34 34.12 45.21
CA PRO A 7 -63.60 33.50 44.09
C PRO A 7 -62.38 32.63 44.47
N PHE A 8 -61.99 31.76 43.53
CA PHE A 8 -60.68 31.12 43.32
C PHE A 8 -59.68 30.94 44.48
N THR A 9 -59.54 29.69 44.92
CA THR A 9 -58.28 29.12 45.42
C THR A 9 -57.98 27.82 44.67
N SER A 10 -56.74 27.62 44.22
CA SER A 10 -56.33 26.42 43.47
C SER A 10 -56.11 25.20 44.37
N PRO A 11 -56.79 24.06 44.15
CA PRO A 11 -56.42 22.81 44.79
C PRO A 11 -55.29 22.12 44.02
N GLU A 12 -54.21 21.76 44.71
CA GLU A 12 -53.21 20.83 44.17
C GLU A 12 -53.84 19.43 44.04
N SER A 13 -54.27 19.06 42.83
CA SER A 13 -54.59 17.67 42.54
C SER A 13 -53.29 16.87 42.48
N SER A 14 -52.90 16.26 43.60
CA SER A 14 -51.73 15.38 43.69
C SER A 14 -51.84 14.28 42.63
N LEU A 15 -50.97 14.31 41.62
CA LEU A 15 -50.83 13.20 40.68
C LEU A 15 -50.58 11.91 41.48
N PRO A 16 -51.26 10.80 41.16
CA PRO A 16 -51.00 9.54 41.84
C PRO A 16 -49.52 9.18 41.67
N PRO A 17 -48.87 8.61 42.71
CA PRO A 17 -47.48 8.21 42.60
C PRO A 17 -47.34 7.23 41.44
N ILE A 18 -46.26 7.36 40.66
CA ILE A 18 -45.97 6.46 39.54
C ILE A 18 -45.61 5.11 40.13
N SER A 19 -46.63 4.28 40.37
CA SER A 19 -46.48 2.87 40.71
C SER A 19 -45.68 2.21 39.61
N ALA A 20 -44.58 1.55 39.97
CA ALA A 20 -43.88 0.70 39.03
C ALA A 20 -44.87 -0.33 38.48
N VAL A 21 -44.93 -0.48 37.16
CA VAL A 21 -45.65 -1.59 36.55
C VAL A 21 -44.89 -2.85 36.96
N ASP A 22 -45.50 -3.67 37.81
CA ASP A 22 -45.01 -5.02 38.04
C ASP A 22 -45.12 -5.78 36.71
N ASP A 23 -43.99 -6.36 36.29
CA ASP A 23 -43.98 -7.29 35.16
C ASP A 23 -44.70 -8.56 35.65
N ASP A 24 -45.92 -8.84 35.19
CA ASP A 24 -46.62 -10.11 35.45
C ASP A 24 -45.79 -11.28 34.86
N VAL A 25 -44.98 -11.93 35.70
CA VAL A 25 -44.07 -13.03 35.29
C VAL A 25 -44.83 -14.35 35.15
N ALA A 26 -44.55 -15.09 34.08
CA ALA A 26 -45.14 -16.40 33.82
C ALA A 26 -44.80 -17.42 34.93
N GLN A 27 -45.84 -18.05 35.48
CA GLN A 27 -45.77 -19.00 36.60
C GLN A 27 -45.35 -20.40 36.14
N ILE A 28 -44.09 -20.53 35.73
CA ILE A 28 -43.48 -21.75 35.19
C ILE A 28 -42.59 -22.42 36.27
N PRO A 29 -42.58 -23.76 36.42
CA PRO A 29 -41.70 -24.46 37.36
C PRO A 29 -40.21 -24.15 37.14
N THR A 30 -39.44 -24.03 38.23
CA THR A 30 -38.03 -23.60 38.20
C THR A 30 -37.16 -24.44 37.27
N TRP A 31 -37.31 -25.76 37.25
CA TRP A 31 -36.58 -26.64 36.34
C TRP A 31 -36.90 -26.32 34.87
N ARG A 32 -38.17 -26.08 34.52
CA ARG A 32 -38.59 -25.69 33.16
C ARG A 32 -38.10 -24.28 32.81
N LYS A 33 -37.98 -23.35 33.77
CA LYS A 33 -37.31 -22.04 33.54
C LYS A 33 -35.83 -22.21 33.18
N TRP A 34 -35.10 -23.11 33.82
CA TRP A 34 -33.69 -23.40 33.47
C TRP A 34 -33.54 -24.11 32.13
N VAL A 35 -34.42 -25.07 31.79
CA VAL A 35 -34.45 -25.71 30.47
C VAL A 35 -34.79 -24.69 29.37
N ILE A 36 -35.77 -23.81 29.58
CA ILE A 36 -36.08 -22.73 28.63
C ILE A 36 -34.88 -21.78 28.49
N LEU A 37 -34.20 -21.40 29.57
CA LEU A 37 -32.97 -20.61 29.50
C LEU A 37 -31.90 -21.34 28.65
N PHE A 38 -31.70 -22.65 28.83
CA PHE A 38 -30.74 -23.43 28.03
C PHE A 38 -31.09 -23.41 26.52
N VAL A 39 -32.34 -23.67 26.15
CA VAL A 39 -32.75 -23.64 24.74
C VAL A 39 -32.65 -22.23 24.15
N VAL A 40 -33.10 -21.22 24.89
CA VAL A 40 -32.96 -19.80 24.51
C VAL A 40 -31.48 -19.42 24.34
N CYS A 41 -30.59 -19.89 25.21
CA CYS A 41 -29.14 -19.73 25.06
C CYS A 41 -28.57 -20.38 23.79
N TRP A 42 -29.13 -21.53 23.36
CA TRP A 42 -28.69 -22.22 22.14
C TRP A 42 -29.20 -21.56 20.86
N MET A 43 -30.36 -20.88 20.86
CA MET A 43 -30.92 -20.28 19.62
C MET A 43 -29.97 -19.29 18.89
N PRO A 44 -29.33 -18.30 19.53
CA PRO A 44 -28.41 -17.39 18.85
C PRO A 44 -26.99 -17.96 18.66
N LEU A 45 -26.71 -19.13 19.25
CA LEU A 45 -25.37 -19.68 19.41
C LEU A 45 -24.71 -20.05 18.05
N PRO A 46 -25.34 -20.81 17.12
CA PRO A 46 -24.79 -21.11 15.80
C PRO A 46 -24.45 -19.86 14.99
N MET A 47 -25.35 -18.87 15.03
CA MET A 47 -25.19 -17.60 14.32
C MET A 47 -23.98 -16.79 14.81
N THR A 48 -23.68 -16.87 16.11
CA THR A 48 -22.47 -16.27 16.67
C THR A 48 -21.22 -17.12 16.53
N PHE A 49 -21.38 -18.43 16.29
CA PHE A 49 -20.28 -19.33 15.93
C PHE A 49 -19.76 -18.97 14.54
N TRP A 50 -20.58 -19.05 13.48
CA TRP A 50 -20.14 -18.75 12.10
C TRP A 50 -19.49 -17.36 11.98
N SER A 51 -20.18 -16.31 12.45
CA SER A 51 -19.72 -14.91 12.36
C SER A 51 -18.45 -14.57 13.15
N THR A 52 -17.86 -15.53 13.88
CA THR A 52 -16.54 -15.38 14.52
C THR A 52 -15.57 -16.54 14.23
N ALA A 53 -16.05 -17.70 13.79
CA ALA A 53 -15.23 -18.85 13.38
C ALA A 53 -14.52 -18.61 12.04
N ILE A 54 -15.11 -17.82 11.13
CA ILE A 54 -14.49 -17.47 9.84
C ILE A 54 -13.39 -16.40 9.96
N MET A 55 -13.39 -15.58 11.03
CA MET A 55 -12.41 -14.50 11.25
C MET A 55 -10.95 -14.99 11.32
N PRO A 56 -10.59 -16.05 12.08
CA PRO A 56 -9.25 -16.60 12.01
C PRO A 56 -8.99 -17.30 10.68
N ALA A 57 -9.97 -17.99 10.10
CA ALA A 57 -9.84 -18.70 8.82
C ALA A 57 -9.82 -17.79 7.58
N THR A 58 -9.82 -16.45 7.74
CA THR A 58 -9.96 -15.52 6.62
C THR A 58 -8.81 -15.60 5.59
N PRO A 59 -7.53 -15.71 5.96
CA PRO A 59 -6.45 -15.97 4.99
C PRO A 59 -6.62 -17.30 4.25
N GLU A 60 -7.05 -18.34 4.95
CA GLU A 60 -7.30 -19.66 4.39
C GLU A 60 -8.48 -19.61 3.39
N VAL A 61 -9.56 -18.87 3.70
CA VAL A 61 -10.69 -18.60 2.78
C VAL A 61 -10.25 -17.76 1.58
N SER A 62 -9.32 -16.83 1.74
CA SER A 62 -8.70 -16.05 0.65
C SER A 62 -8.04 -16.98 -0.36
N SER A 63 -7.19 -17.89 0.14
CA SER A 63 -6.46 -18.86 -0.66
C SER A 63 -7.39 -19.90 -1.31
N ASP A 64 -8.41 -20.40 -0.60
CA ASP A 64 -9.34 -21.44 -1.09
C ASP A 64 -10.37 -20.94 -2.13
N LEU A 65 -10.42 -19.62 -2.37
CA LEU A 65 -11.38 -18.96 -3.27
C LEU A 65 -10.75 -17.98 -4.27
N ASN A 66 -9.44 -17.74 -4.18
CA ASN A 66 -8.70 -16.73 -4.97
C ASN A 66 -9.38 -15.34 -4.96
N ILE A 67 -9.69 -14.83 -3.76
CA ILE A 67 -10.24 -13.48 -3.54
C ILE A 67 -9.48 -12.78 -2.40
N PRO A 68 -9.27 -11.45 -2.46
CA PRO A 68 -8.47 -10.75 -1.45
C PRO A 68 -9.19 -10.65 -0.09
N VAL A 69 -8.40 -10.56 0.97
CA VAL A 69 -8.87 -10.45 2.37
C VAL A 69 -9.78 -9.22 2.59
N THR A 70 -9.58 -8.14 1.82
CA THR A 70 -10.44 -6.96 1.78
C THR A 70 -11.85 -7.26 1.28
N THR A 71 -11.99 -8.11 0.25
CA THR A 71 -13.29 -8.60 -0.23
C THR A 71 -13.98 -9.48 0.81
N ILE A 72 -13.25 -10.37 1.51
CA ILE A 72 -13.84 -11.20 2.56
C ILE A 72 -14.27 -10.37 3.78
N THR A 73 -13.48 -9.38 4.20
CA THR A 73 -13.87 -8.45 5.29
C THR A 73 -15.05 -7.55 4.89
N THR A 74 -15.14 -7.15 3.61
CA THR A 74 -16.30 -6.44 3.04
C THR A 74 -17.57 -7.31 3.02
N ILE A 75 -17.46 -8.57 2.60
CA ILE A 75 -18.55 -9.55 2.66
C ILE A 75 -19.01 -9.76 4.11
N ASN A 76 -18.08 -9.90 5.06
CA ASN A 76 -18.39 -10.01 6.48
C ASN A 76 -19.06 -8.74 7.04
N ALA A 77 -18.67 -7.54 6.61
CA ALA A 77 -19.37 -6.30 6.95
C ALA A 77 -20.80 -6.27 6.37
N GLY A 78 -20.98 -6.71 5.12
CA GLY A 78 -22.29 -6.90 4.48
C GLY A 78 -23.18 -7.90 5.24
N VAL A 79 -22.61 -9.00 5.75
CA VAL A 79 -23.28 -9.94 6.65
C VAL A 79 -23.75 -9.25 7.93
N PHE A 80 -22.95 -8.37 8.54
CA PHE A 80 -23.38 -7.61 9.73
C PHE A 80 -24.50 -6.59 9.42
N VAL A 81 -24.53 -6.00 8.22
CA VAL A 81 -25.67 -5.20 7.76
C VAL A 81 -26.92 -6.06 7.56
N ALA A 82 -26.80 -7.23 6.93
CA ALA A 82 -27.91 -8.16 6.73
C ALA A 82 -28.46 -8.70 8.07
N GLN A 83 -27.59 -8.97 9.04
CA GLN A 83 -27.97 -9.25 10.43
C GLN A 83 -28.72 -8.06 11.05
N ALA A 84 -28.23 -6.83 10.94
CA ALA A 84 -28.94 -5.64 11.45
C ALA A 84 -30.36 -5.51 10.85
N LEU A 85 -30.53 -5.74 9.55
CA LEU A 85 -31.82 -5.70 8.86
C LEU A 85 -32.74 -6.87 9.25
N SER A 86 -32.21 -8.06 9.53
CA SER A 86 -33.00 -9.25 9.90
C SER A 86 -33.92 -9.02 11.11
N GLY A 87 -33.46 -8.23 12.09
CA GLY A 87 -34.22 -7.89 13.29
C GLY A 87 -35.45 -7.02 13.00
N LEU A 88 -35.50 -6.34 11.85
CA LEU A 88 -36.64 -5.53 11.42
C LEU A 88 -37.65 -6.37 10.60
N ILE A 89 -37.17 -7.34 9.83
CA ILE A 89 -37.97 -8.10 8.86
C ILE A 89 -38.75 -9.25 9.53
N TRP A 90 -38.10 -10.03 10.41
CA TRP A 90 -38.64 -11.33 10.86
C TRP A 90 -39.55 -11.28 12.09
N LEU A 91 -39.57 -10.16 12.82
CA LEU A 91 -40.44 -9.93 13.99
C LEU A 91 -41.93 -10.36 13.83
N PRO A 92 -42.61 -10.12 12.70
CA PRO A 92 -44.05 -10.35 12.61
C PRO A 92 -44.42 -11.80 12.23
N VAL A 93 -43.43 -12.67 11.98
CA VAL A 93 -43.66 -14.04 11.50
C VAL A 93 -43.71 -15.01 12.68
N THR A 94 -44.91 -15.29 13.18
CA THR A 94 -45.14 -16.30 14.24
C THR A 94 -45.04 -17.75 13.74
N GLY A 95 -44.62 -17.98 12.48
CA GLY A 95 -44.63 -19.28 11.80
C GLY A 95 -43.24 -19.90 11.64
N PHE A 96 -42.87 -20.79 12.55
CA PHE A 96 -41.69 -21.65 12.42
C PHE A 96 -41.91 -22.70 11.31
N ALA A 97 -41.24 -22.54 10.16
CA ALA A 97 -40.87 -23.62 9.22
C ALA A 97 -40.04 -23.09 8.04
N ALA A 98 -40.58 -22.12 7.27
CA ALA A 98 -40.05 -21.77 5.94
C ALA A 98 -38.67 -21.11 5.93
N LEU A 99 -38.22 -20.54 7.07
CA LEU A 99 -36.91 -19.89 7.21
C LEU A 99 -35.72 -20.86 7.13
N TRP A 100 -35.95 -22.16 7.16
CA TRP A 100 -34.92 -23.20 7.28
C TRP A 100 -33.99 -23.37 6.07
N ILE A 101 -34.30 -22.74 4.93
CA ILE A 101 -33.50 -22.80 3.70
C ILE A 101 -32.58 -21.57 3.56
N LEU A 102 -32.80 -20.50 4.35
CA LEU A 102 -32.04 -19.24 4.27
C LEU A 102 -31.21 -19.00 5.54
N GLY A 103 -30.18 -19.85 5.72
CA GLY A 103 -29.18 -19.70 6.78
C GLY A 103 -28.45 -18.35 6.74
N GLY A 104 -27.88 -17.93 7.87
CA GLY A 104 -27.08 -16.70 7.99
C GLY A 104 -27.85 -15.41 8.34
N ASN A 105 -29.17 -15.33 8.08
CA ASN A 105 -29.93 -14.06 8.14
C ASN A 105 -31.04 -13.99 9.21
N THR A 106 -30.86 -14.64 10.37
CA THR A 106 -31.87 -14.69 11.45
C THR A 106 -31.35 -14.50 12.89
N GLY A 107 -30.03 -14.44 13.13
CA GLY A 107 -29.44 -14.41 14.49
C GLY A 107 -30.01 -13.33 15.44
N PRO A 108 -30.12 -12.06 15.02
CA PRO A 108 -30.70 -11.00 15.85
C PRO A 108 -32.17 -11.20 16.23
N PHE A 109 -32.98 -11.94 15.46
CA PHE A 109 -34.32 -12.34 15.88
C PHE A 109 -34.26 -13.24 17.12
N PHE A 110 -33.38 -14.23 17.15
CA PHE A 110 -33.19 -15.09 18.32
C PHE A 110 -32.64 -14.34 19.54
N LEU A 111 -31.83 -13.31 19.33
CA LEU A 111 -31.36 -12.42 20.41
C LEU A 111 -32.49 -11.58 21.01
N VAL A 112 -33.38 -11.05 20.17
CA VAL A 112 -34.57 -10.30 20.61
C VAL A 112 -35.60 -11.20 21.29
N ALA A 113 -35.96 -12.31 20.64
CA ALA A 113 -36.94 -13.28 21.15
C ALA A 113 -36.46 -13.90 22.47
N GLY A 114 -35.18 -14.28 22.55
CA GLY A 114 -34.57 -14.82 23.76
C GLY A 114 -34.63 -13.84 24.94
N GLN A 115 -34.23 -12.58 24.75
CA GLN A 115 -34.33 -11.57 25.82
C GLN A 115 -35.79 -11.21 26.19
N THR A 116 -36.72 -11.32 25.24
CA THR A 116 -38.16 -11.16 25.51
C THR A 116 -38.65 -12.30 26.41
N ILE A 117 -38.44 -13.56 26.02
CA ILE A 117 -38.80 -14.75 26.81
C ILE A 117 -38.18 -14.70 28.22
N LEU A 118 -36.91 -14.31 28.34
CA LEU A 118 -36.25 -14.17 29.64
C LEU A 118 -36.82 -13.03 30.49
N ALA A 119 -37.33 -11.96 29.89
CA ALA A 119 -38.04 -10.91 30.61
C ALA A 119 -39.44 -11.34 31.06
N ASP A 120 -40.06 -12.27 30.36
CA ASP A 120 -41.41 -12.77 30.65
C ASP A 120 -41.41 -13.94 31.67
N ILE A 121 -40.29 -14.69 31.79
CA ILE A 121 -40.17 -15.82 32.74
C ILE A 121 -39.27 -15.54 33.97
N PHE A 122 -38.37 -14.55 33.96
CA PHE A 122 -37.54 -14.20 35.12
C PHE A 122 -37.93 -12.87 35.77
N ASP A 123 -38.04 -12.90 37.10
CA ASP A 123 -38.33 -11.76 37.94
C ASP A 123 -37.28 -10.64 37.77
N PRO A 124 -37.67 -9.35 37.81
CA PRO A 124 -36.73 -8.25 37.66
C PRO A 124 -35.50 -8.28 38.59
N THR A 125 -35.57 -8.98 39.72
CA THR A 125 -34.46 -9.09 40.68
C THR A 125 -33.54 -10.30 40.45
N SER A 126 -33.80 -11.13 39.45
CA SER A 126 -32.96 -12.26 38.98
C SER A 126 -32.69 -12.22 37.46
N ARG A 127 -33.41 -11.35 36.74
CA ARG A 127 -33.33 -11.16 35.28
C ARG A 127 -31.95 -10.73 34.80
N GLY A 128 -31.18 -9.96 35.58
CA GLY A 128 -29.82 -9.58 35.24
C GLY A 128 -28.87 -10.78 35.19
N THR A 129 -29.03 -11.72 36.11
CA THR A 129 -28.29 -12.98 36.15
C THR A 129 -28.69 -13.89 34.98
N ALA A 130 -29.99 -14.01 34.67
CA ALA A 130 -30.47 -14.76 33.50
C ALA A 130 -29.97 -14.17 32.17
N VAL A 131 -30.00 -12.85 32.00
CA VAL A 131 -29.44 -12.17 30.82
C VAL A 131 -27.92 -12.25 30.77
N GLY A 132 -27.22 -12.21 31.92
CA GLY A 132 -25.77 -12.42 31.99
C GLY A 132 -25.35 -13.85 31.60
N PHE A 133 -26.17 -14.85 31.93
CA PHE A 133 -26.02 -16.20 31.40
C PHE A 133 -26.37 -16.28 29.91
N PHE A 134 -27.42 -15.62 29.42
CA PHE A 134 -27.76 -15.58 27.99
C PHE A 134 -26.65 -14.96 27.11
N LEU A 135 -25.99 -13.92 27.62
CA LEU A 135 -24.82 -13.31 26.97
C LEU A 135 -23.52 -14.12 27.18
N GLY A 136 -23.49 -15.04 28.15
CA GLY A 136 -22.33 -15.85 28.55
C GLY A 136 -22.31 -17.29 28.04
N SER A 137 -23.49 -17.86 27.76
CA SER A 137 -23.69 -19.17 27.12
C SER A 137 -23.33 -19.14 25.64
N CYS A 138 -23.48 -17.96 25.03
CA CYS A 138 -22.75 -17.52 23.85
C CYS A 138 -21.23 -17.79 23.90
N VAL A 139 -20.61 -18.09 25.05
CA VAL A 139 -19.16 -17.95 25.25
C VAL A 139 -18.44 -19.23 25.69
N SER A 140 -18.71 -19.83 26.86
CA SER A 140 -17.76 -20.83 27.40
C SER A 140 -18.26 -21.77 28.51
N PHE A 141 -17.41 -22.75 28.82
CA PHE A 141 -17.37 -23.49 30.07
C PHE A 141 -15.91 -23.79 30.49
N ASN A 142 -15.62 -23.87 31.79
CA ASN A 142 -14.72 -24.90 32.34
C ASN A 142 -15.03 -25.19 33.83
N SER A 143 -14.55 -26.34 34.34
CA SER A 143 -15.06 -27.02 35.55
C SER A 143 -14.28 -26.76 36.85
N ILE A 144 -14.94 -27.00 38.00
CA ILE A 144 -14.46 -27.77 39.18
C ILE A 144 -15.57 -27.73 40.28
N GLY A 145 -15.93 -28.89 40.86
CA GLY A 145 -16.68 -28.98 42.13
C GLY A 145 -18.14 -29.50 42.07
N GLU A 146 -18.40 -30.54 42.85
CA GLU A 146 -19.70 -31.22 43.08
C GLU A 146 -20.51 -30.61 44.27
N PRO A 147 -21.75 -31.07 44.58
CA PRO A 147 -22.85 -31.48 43.69
C PRO A 147 -24.25 -30.97 44.13
N SER A 148 -25.12 -30.54 43.21
CA SER A 148 -26.58 -30.77 43.30
C SER A 148 -27.28 -30.56 41.94
N GLU A 149 -27.68 -31.67 41.32
CA GLU A 149 -28.52 -31.80 40.10
C GLU A 149 -27.98 -31.24 38.76
N PRO A 150 -28.16 -31.95 37.61
CA PRO A 150 -27.39 -31.67 36.39
C PRO A 150 -28.23 -31.24 35.17
N CYS A 151 -27.65 -30.39 34.31
CA CYS A 151 -28.09 -30.19 32.92
C CYS A 151 -26.87 -29.97 32.01
N VAL A 152 -26.93 -30.52 30.78
CA VAL A 152 -25.73 -30.75 29.95
C VAL A 152 -25.36 -29.52 29.12
N MET A 153 -24.48 -28.70 29.69
CA MET A 153 -23.16 -28.31 29.10
C MET A 153 -23.12 -27.90 27.62
N SER A 154 -22.64 -26.69 27.30
CA SER A 154 -22.44 -26.21 25.91
C SER A 154 -21.30 -25.18 25.82
N TYR A 155 -20.65 -25.07 24.66
CA TYR A 155 -19.32 -24.42 24.48
C TYR A 155 -19.28 -23.54 23.21
N THR A 156 -19.03 -22.20 23.27
CA THR A 156 -19.06 -21.33 22.05
C THR A 156 -18.00 -20.23 21.90
N LYS A 157 -18.18 -18.92 22.16
CA LYS A 157 -17.20 -17.88 21.70
C LYS A 157 -15.74 -17.99 22.18
N ILE A 158 -15.41 -18.79 23.20
CA ILE A 158 -14.02 -19.23 23.43
C ILE A 158 -13.57 -20.20 22.33
N THR A 159 -14.43 -21.15 21.99
CA THR A 159 -14.24 -22.18 20.98
C THR A 159 -14.69 -21.77 19.58
N ALA A 160 -15.30 -20.61 19.29
CA ALA A 160 -15.78 -20.30 17.94
C ALA A 160 -14.62 -19.93 16.98
N PRO A 161 -13.81 -18.88 17.24
CA PRO A 161 -12.56 -18.69 16.54
C PRO A 161 -11.61 -19.90 16.65
N LEU A 162 -11.50 -20.53 17.83
CA LEU A 162 -10.57 -21.64 18.01
C LEU A 162 -10.99 -22.92 17.26
N LEU A 163 -12.28 -23.29 17.23
CA LEU A 163 -12.78 -24.39 16.40
C LEU A 163 -12.72 -24.01 14.93
N GLY A 164 -13.02 -22.77 14.53
CA GLY A 164 -12.79 -22.32 13.15
C GLY A 164 -11.33 -22.50 12.72
N SER A 165 -10.40 -22.17 13.62
CA SER A 165 -8.96 -22.37 13.43
C SER A 165 -8.58 -23.86 13.39
N ILE A 166 -9.08 -24.69 14.30
CA ILE A 166 -8.84 -26.15 14.34
C ILE A 166 -9.41 -26.82 13.08
N ILE A 167 -10.65 -26.49 12.71
CA ILE A 167 -11.33 -26.98 11.51
C ILE A 167 -10.51 -26.59 10.28
N ALA A 168 -10.06 -25.34 10.14
CA ALA A 168 -9.20 -24.90 9.04
C ALA A 168 -7.75 -25.43 9.11
N THR A 169 -7.28 -25.93 10.25
CA THR A 169 -5.94 -26.54 10.40
C THR A 169 -5.93 -28.02 10.01
N PHE A 170 -7.04 -28.74 10.25
CA PHE A 170 -7.12 -30.21 10.07
C PHE A 170 -8.10 -30.65 8.97
N THR A 171 -8.92 -29.73 8.42
CA THR A 171 -9.92 -29.97 7.36
C THR A 171 -10.14 -28.66 6.56
N SER A 172 -11.06 -28.63 5.59
CA SER A 172 -11.45 -27.38 4.92
C SER A 172 -12.34 -26.50 5.81
N TRP A 173 -12.16 -25.18 5.76
CA TRP A 173 -13.06 -24.17 6.37
C TRP A 173 -14.53 -24.36 5.98
N ARG A 174 -14.82 -24.98 4.82
CA ARG A 174 -16.19 -25.30 4.37
C ARG A 174 -16.95 -26.18 5.37
N VAL A 175 -16.24 -26.96 6.20
CA VAL A 175 -16.81 -27.78 7.29
C VAL A 175 -17.46 -26.92 8.40
N ILE A 176 -17.08 -25.65 8.57
CA ILE A 176 -17.69 -24.71 9.54
C ILE A 176 -19.20 -24.58 9.30
N TYR A 177 -19.65 -24.55 8.03
CA TYR A 177 -21.09 -24.51 7.69
C TYR A 177 -21.82 -25.82 7.96
N GLY A 178 -21.13 -26.97 7.80
CA GLY A 178 -21.70 -28.28 8.17
C GLY A 178 -21.91 -28.39 9.69
N VAL A 179 -20.98 -27.86 10.47
CA VAL A 179 -21.09 -27.74 11.93
C VAL A 179 -22.22 -26.78 12.31
N GLU A 180 -22.31 -25.59 11.69
CA GLU A 180 -23.42 -24.65 11.90
C GLU A 180 -24.78 -25.28 11.61
N ALA A 181 -24.94 -25.97 10.47
CA ALA A 181 -26.18 -26.64 10.09
C ALA A 181 -26.60 -27.71 11.11
N GLY A 182 -25.65 -28.51 11.62
CA GLY A 182 -25.91 -29.48 12.68
C GLY A 182 -26.34 -28.82 14.00
N MET A 183 -25.72 -27.70 14.37
CA MET A 183 -26.07 -26.94 15.57
C MET A 183 -27.44 -26.26 15.44
N CYS A 184 -27.80 -25.79 14.25
CA CYS A 184 -29.14 -25.28 13.92
C CYS A 184 -30.21 -26.38 13.99
N LEU A 185 -29.91 -27.61 13.52
CA LEU A 185 -30.81 -28.77 13.62
C LEU A 185 -31.08 -29.18 15.06
N PHE A 186 -30.03 -29.31 15.88
CA PHE A 186 -30.19 -29.57 17.31
C PHE A 186 -30.99 -28.45 18.00
N GLY A 187 -30.75 -27.20 17.60
CA GLY A 187 -31.53 -26.04 18.03
C GLY A 187 -33.02 -26.17 17.70
N LEU A 188 -33.38 -26.49 16.46
CA LEU A 188 -34.79 -26.69 16.08
C LEU A 188 -35.45 -27.78 16.94
N ILE A 189 -34.78 -28.93 17.12
CA ILE A 189 -35.31 -30.04 17.93
C ILE A 189 -35.58 -29.58 19.36
N LEU A 190 -34.63 -28.89 19.99
CA LEU A 190 -34.82 -28.30 21.32
C LEU A 190 -35.97 -27.28 21.37
N SER A 191 -36.09 -26.44 20.34
CA SER A 191 -37.12 -25.40 20.26
C SER A 191 -38.53 -26.00 20.20
N LEU A 192 -38.73 -27.07 19.42
CA LEU A 192 -40.01 -27.76 19.26
C LEU A 192 -40.43 -28.57 20.50
N LEU A 193 -39.45 -29.03 21.30
CA LEU A 193 -39.70 -29.84 22.50
C LEU A 193 -39.94 -29.00 23.77
N PHE A 194 -39.26 -27.87 23.94
CA PHE A 194 -39.17 -27.19 25.24
C PHE A 194 -39.66 -25.74 25.27
N ILE A 195 -39.69 -25.01 24.15
CA ILE A 195 -40.24 -23.65 24.16
C ILE A 195 -41.77 -23.75 24.32
N PRO A 196 -42.37 -23.08 25.32
CA PRO A 196 -43.82 -23.10 25.51
C PRO A 196 -44.52 -22.50 24.28
N LYS A 197 -45.64 -23.11 23.87
CA LYS A 197 -46.48 -22.54 22.81
C LYS A 197 -47.00 -21.18 23.29
N ALA A 198 -47.23 -20.22 22.39
CA ALA A 198 -47.66 -18.87 22.78
C ALA A 198 -48.91 -18.87 23.71
N SER A 199 -49.83 -19.80 23.48
CA SER A 199 -51.03 -20.05 24.30
C SER A 199 -50.77 -20.54 25.73
N GLU A 200 -49.55 -20.98 26.08
CA GLU A 200 -49.14 -21.32 27.45
C GLU A 200 -48.60 -20.10 28.24
N VAL A 201 -48.40 -18.96 27.56
CA VAL A 201 -47.77 -17.74 28.13
C VAL A 201 -48.67 -16.50 28.01
N GLU A 202 -49.78 -16.58 27.26
CA GLU A 202 -50.74 -15.47 27.09
C GLU A 202 -51.36 -15.03 28.43
N ASN A 203 -51.00 -13.82 28.90
CA ASN A 203 -51.66 -13.14 30.01
C ASN A 203 -52.94 -12.44 29.49
N PRO A 204 -54.15 -12.87 29.91
CA PRO A 204 -55.42 -12.50 29.25
C PRO A 204 -55.88 -11.05 29.43
N LYS A 205 -55.03 -10.16 29.97
CA LYS A 205 -55.32 -8.73 30.17
C LYS A 205 -54.76 -7.80 29.08
N LEU A 206 -53.89 -8.28 28.17
CA LEU A 206 -53.32 -7.46 27.09
C LEU A 206 -53.94 -7.74 25.70
N THR A 207 -54.85 -8.69 25.59
CA THR A 207 -55.37 -9.23 24.32
C THR A 207 -56.54 -8.44 23.74
N GLU A 208 -56.34 -7.17 23.41
CA GLU A 208 -57.25 -6.39 22.53
C GLU A 208 -56.57 -5.91 21.23
N THR A 209 -55.80 -6.80 20.60
CA THR A 209 -55.32 -6.62 19.22
C THR A 209 -55.72 -7.81 18.36
N THR A 210 -56.53 -7.56 17.34
CA THR A 210 -57.03 -8.55 16.38
C THR A 210 -55.89 -9.32 15.70
N ARG A 211 -55.99 -10.66 15.68
CA ARG A 211 -55.21 -11.48 14.73
C ARG A 211 -55.53 -11.01 13.29
N PRO A 212 -54.54 -10.68 12.46
CA PRO A 212 -54.78 -10.17 11.10
C PRO A 212 -55.51 -11.24 10.27
N ARG A 213 -56.62 -10.88 9.65
CA ARG A 213 -57.45 -11.78 8.83
C ARG A 213 -57.25 -11.55 7.32
N THR A 214 -56.56 -10.49 6.95
CA THR A 214 -56.40 -10.03 5.56
C THR A 214 -54.93 -9.89 5.19
N ALA A 215 -54.53 -10.24 3.96
CA ALA A 215 -53.15 -10.06 3.49
C ALA A 215 -52.62 -8.62 3.63
N LYS A 216 -53.50 -7.60 3.50
CA LYS A 216 -53.17 -6.18 3.71
C LYS A 216 -52.86 -5.83 5.17
N GLU A 217 -53.40 -6.59 6.12
CA GLU A 217 -53.08 -6.45 7.56
C GLU A 217 -51.76 -7.16 7.86
N ILE A 218 -51.56 -8.37 7.33
CA ILE A 218 -50.29 -9.11 7.40
C ILE A 218 -49.14 -8.24 6.87
N LEU A 219 -49.32 -7.59 5.70
CA LEU A 219 -48.32 -6.68 5.12
C LEU A 219 -48.06 -5.44 5.98
N ARG A 220 -49.07 -4.94 6.73
CA ARG A 220 -48.89 -3.82 7.68
C ARG A 220 -48.07 -4.22 8.90
N THR A 221 -48.14 -5.49 9.34
CA THR A 221 -47.31 -6.00 10.44
C THR A 221 -45.81 -5.97 10.14
N PHE A 222 -45.40 -6.07 8.86
CA PHE A 222 -44.00 -5.93 8.43
C PHE A 222 -43.47 -4.48 8.43
N ASN A 223 -44.23 -3.49 8.91
CA ASN A 223 -43.77 -2.10 8.95
C ASN A 223 -42.76 -1.88 10.10
N PRO A 224 -41.47 -1.58 9.83
CA PRO A 224 -40.43 -1.44 10.85
C PRO A 224 -40.54 -0.15 11.67
N MET A 225 -41.41 0.80 11.28
CA MET A 225 -41.59 2.10 11.96
C MET A 225 -41.95 1.96 13.45
N HIS A 226 -42.57 0.84 13.86
CA HIS A 226 -42.87 0.56 15.26
C HIS A 226 -41.62 0.41 16.15
N VAL A 227 -40.48 0.04 15.56
CA VAL A 227 -39.14 0.02 16.18
C VAL A 227 -38.56 1.43 16.22
N PHE A 228 -38.47 2.12 15.07
CA PHE A 228 -37.86 3.45 14.99
C PHE A 228 -38.58 4.51 15.83
N CYS A 229 -39.91 4.45 15.95
CA CYS A 229 -40.65 5.37 16.82
C CYS A 229 -40.36 5.17 18.34
N GLN A 230 -39.66 4.10 18.76
CA GLN A 230 -39.13 4.00 20.13
C GLN A 230 -37.94 4.96 20.36
N PHE A 231 -37.26 5.41 19.31
CA PHE A 231 -36.08 6.31 19.43
C PHE A 231 -36.47 7.74 19.79
N LYS A 232 -37.76 8.10 19.69
CA LYS A 232 -38.32 9.36 20.23
C LYS A 232 -38.12 9.52 21.75
N TYR A 233 -37.87 8.43 22.48
CA TYR A 233 -37.56 8.46 23.91
C TYR A 233 -36.03 8.60 24.11
N PRO A 234 -35.51 9.72 24.66
CA PRO A 234 -34.06 9.96 24.78
C PRO A 234 -33.29 8.85 25.50
N LYS A 235 -33.89 8.27 26.54
CA LYS A 235 -33.29 7.16 27.31
C LYS A 235 -33.19 5.83 26.55
N VAL A 236 -33.96 5.65 25.47
CA VAL A 236 -33.85 4.47 24.57
C VAL A 236 -32.76 4.70 23.53
N ILE A 237 -32.79 5.82 22.80
CA ILE A 237 -31.80 6.09 21.75
C ILE A 237 -30.37 6.19 22.31
N LEU A 238 -30.15 6.83 23.46
CA LEU A 238 -28.81 6.89 24.07
C LEU A 238 -28.31 5.52 24.57
N ALA A 239 -29.20 4.65 25.06
CA ALA A 239 -28.84 3.28 25.44
C ALA A 239 -28.46 2.44 24.20
N ASN A 240 -29.16 2.64 23.08
CA ASN A 240 -28.88 1.96 21.82
C ASN A 240 -27.55 2.44 21.21
N ILE A 241 -27.27 3.75 21.21
CA ILE A 241 -25.99 4.31 20.77
C ILE A 241 -24.83 3.81 21.64
N ALA A 242 -25.02 3.74 22.97
CA ALA A 242 -24.02 3.13 23.85
C ALA A 242 -23.77 1.65 23.50
N CYS A 243 -24.80 0.87 23.17
CA CYS A 243 -24.65 -0.50 22.66
C CYS A 243 -23.98 -0.57 21.28
N GLY A 244 -24.16 0.46 20.43
CA GLY A 244 -23.45 0.63 19.15
C GLY A 244 -21.94 0.81 19.35
N LEU A 245 -21.55 1.79 20.17
CA LEU A 245 -20.14 2.08 20.47
C LEU A 245 -19.42 0.88 21.12
N LEU A 246 -20.09 0.16 22.04
CA LEU A 246 -19.58 -1.09 22.59
C LEU A 246 -19.54 -2.22 21.53
N GLY A 247 -20.48 -2.24 20.58
CA GLY A 247 -20.45 -3.16 19.44
C GLY A 247 -19.24 -2.92 18.54
N PHE A 248 -18.91 -1.65 18.26
CA PHE A 248 -17.72 -1.27 17.50
C PHE A 248 -16.45 -1.79 18.19
N ASN A 249 -16.30 -1.54 19.49
CA ASN A 249 -15.19 -2.07 20.27
C ASN A 249 -15.13 -3.62 20.24
N GLN A 250 -16.26 -4.31 20.39
CA GLN A 250 -16.34 -5.78 20.37
C GLN A 250 -15.77 -6.38 19.08
N TYR A 251 -16.10 -5.78 17.93
CA TYR A 251 -15.67 -6.29 16.64
C TYR A 251 -14.29 -5.76 16.22
N ALA A 252 -13.82 -4.66 16.80
CA ALA A 252 -12.48 -4.14 16.57
C ALA A 252 -11.40 -5.10 17.08
N ILE A 253 -11.47 -5.53 18.35
CA ILE A 253 -10.53 -6.51 18.92
C ILE A 253 -10.60 -7.86 18.21
N LEU A 254 -11.80 -8.29 17.77
CA LEU A 254 -11.95 -9.58 17.08
C LEU A 254 -11.42 -9.56 15.65
N SER A 255 -11.65 -8.50 14.88
CA SER A 255 -11.12 -8.39 13.50
C SER A 255 -9.62 -8.13 13.45
N SER A 256 -9.07 -7.38 14.41
CA SER A 256 -7.66 -6.99 14.37
C SER A 256 -6.67 -8.13 14.62
N ILE A 257 -7.04 -9.18 15.38
CA ILE A 257 -6.09 -10.16 15.93
C ILE A 257 -5.16 -10.78 14.87
N ARG A 258 -5.65 -11.30 13.73
CA ARG A 258 -4.77 -11.91 12.71
C ARG A 258 -3.79 -10.88 12.10
N ARG A 259 -4.31 -9.74 11.62
CA ARG A 259 -3.52 -8.64 11.01
C ARG A 259 -2.51 -8.02 11.98
N VAL A 260 -2.86 -7.93 13.27
CA VAL A 260 -2.06 -7.27 14.29
C VAL A 260 -1.04 -8.20 14.95
N ILE A 261 -1.44 -9.43 15.31
CA ILE A 261 -0.61 -10.34 16.12
C ILE A 261 0.30 -11.19 15.23
N ASN A 262 -0.18 -11.74 14.09
CA ASN A 262 0.64 -12.68 13.30
C ASN A 262 2.00 -12.10 12.87
N PRO A 263 2.09 -10.89 12.26
CA PRO A 263 3.37 -10.35 11.78
C PRO A 263 4.26 -9.82 12.90
N ARG A 264 3.76 -9.72 14.14
CA ARG A 264 4.51 -9.25 15.31
C ARG A 264 5.10 -10.38 16.15
N PHE A 265 4.61 -11.61 15.95
CA PHE A 265 4.94 -12.79 16.74
C PHE A 265 5.22 -14.04 15.89
N ASN A 266 5.39 -13.88 14.57
CA ASN A 266 5.72 -14.90 13.58
C ASN A 266 4.78 -16.13 13.64
N LEU A 267 3.47 -15.87 13.76
CA LEU A 267 2.45 -16.93 13.88
C LEU A 267 2.00 -17.41 12.49
N THR A 268 2.55 -18.54 12.05
CA THR A 268 2.34 -19.09 10.71
C THR A 268 1.09 -19.95 10.56
N SER A 269 0.57 -20.57 11.63
CA SER A 269 -0.58 -21.50 11.54
C SER A 269 -1.89 -20.88 12.03
N PRO A 270 -3.05 -21.18 11.40
CA PRO A 270 -4.37 -20.74 11.89
C PRO A 270 -4.60 -21.11 13.36
N LEU A 271 -4.23 -22.33 13.77
CA LEU A 271 -4.28 -22.76 15.17
C LEU A 271 -3.54 -21.82 16.13
N SER A 272 -2.30 -21.41 15.79
CA SER A 272 -1.47 -20.55 16.66
C SER A 272 -2.08 -19.17 16.87
N SER A 273 -2.67 -18.57 15.83
CA SER A 273 -3.45 -17.33 15.94
C SER A 273 -4.78 -17.53 16.66
N GLY A 274 -5.44 -18.67 16.45
CA GLY A 274 -6.71 -19.04 17.08
C GLY A 274 -6.65 -19.02 18.61
N LEU A 275 -5.49 -19.37 19.19
CA LEU A 275 -5.24 -19.31 20.63
C LEU A 275 -5.35 -17.89 21.21
N PHE A 276 -5.04 -16.84 20.45
CA PHE A 276 -5.13 -15.46 20.98
C PHE A 276 -6.58 -15.00 21.24
N TYR A 277 -7.57 -15.62 20.59
CA TYR A 277 -8.99 -15.36 20.86
C TYR A 277 -9.48 -15.96 22.20
N LEU A 278 -8.73 -16.88 22.82
CA LEU A 278 -9.05 -17.45 24.13
C LEU A 278 -9.13 -16.36 25.22
N ALA A 279 -8.25 -15.36 25.17
CA ALA A 279 -8.15 -14.32 26.19
C ALA A 279 -9.37 -13.36 26.20
N PRO A 280 -9.75 -12.70 25.09
CA PRO A 280 -10.97 -11.90 25.06
C PRO A 280 -12.22 -12.77 25.22
N GLY A 281 -12.22 -14.02 24.74
CA GLY A 281 -13.30 -14.99 24.99
C GLY A 281 -13.50 -15.30 26.48
N ALA A 282 -12.44 -15.57 27.23
CA ALA A 282 -12.51 -15.76 28.68
C ALA A 282 -12.93 -14.47 29.41
N GLY A 283 -12.46 -13.32 28.95
CA GLY A 283 -12.92 -12.01 29.39
C GLY A 283 -14.44 -11.87 29.22
N PHE A 284 -14.95 -12.15 28.02
CA PHE A 284 -16.38 -12.05 27.70
C PHE A 284 -17.27 -12.90 28.64
N LEU A 285 -16.86 -14.14 28.96
CA LEU A 285 -17.60 -15.02 29.88
C LEU A 285 -17.64 -14.47 31.31
N VAL A 286 -16.47 -14.17 31.86
CA VAL A 286 -16.35 -13.70 33.25
C VAL A 286 -17.03 -12.35 33.39
N GLY A 287 -16.91 -11.49 32.36
CA GLY A 287 -17.61 -10.21 32.26
C GLY A 287 -19.13 -10.35 32.26
N SER A 288 -19.70 -11.20 31.39
CA SER A 288 -21.16 -11.32 31.29
C SER A 288 -21.79 -11.88 32.57
N THR A 289 -21.17 -12.92 33.16
CA THR A 289 -21.66 -13.64 34.33
C THR A 289 -21.50 -12.84 35.62
N VAL A 290 -20.36 -12.17 35.83
CA VAL A 290 -20.18 -11.24 36.96
C VAL A 290 -21.06 -10.01 36.77
N GLY A 291 -21.09 -9.42 35.58
CA GLY A 291 -21.92 -8.26 35.26
C GLY A 291 -23.41 -8.49 35.50
N GLY A 292 -23.94 -9.67 35.14
CA GLY A 292 -25.32 -10.06 35.42
C GLY A 292 -25.64 -10.18 36.92
N LYS A 293 -24.75 -10.81 37.69
CA LYS A 293 -24.90 -10.93 39.15
C LYS A 293 -24.80 -9.57 39.85
N VAL A 294 -23.83 -8.73 39.47
CA VAL A 294 -23.64 -7.38 40.03
C VAL A 294 -24.82 -6.48 39.67
N SER A 295 -25.37 -6.61 38.45
CA SER A 295 -26.59 -5.93 38.00
C SER A 295 -27.77 -6.15 38.96
N ASP A 296 -28.07 -7.42 39.30
CA ASP A 296 -29.16 -7.72 40.23
C ASP A 296 -28.87 -7.31 41.68
N VAL A 297 -27.62 -7.40 42.13
CA VAL A 297 -27.18 -6.91 43.46
C VAL A 297 -27.36 -5.39 43.58
N VAL A 298 -27.00 -4.64 42.52
CA VAL A 298 -27.17 -3.18 42.46
C VAL A 298 -28.65 -2.79 42.48
N VAL A 299 -29.51 -3.46 41.70
CA VAL A 299 -30.97 -3.22 41.73
C VAL A 299 -31.54 -3.49 43.13
N LYS A 300 -31.21 -4.64 43.75
CA LYS A 300 -31.62 -4.96 45.13
C LYS A 300 -31.14 -3.92 46.14
N ARG A 301 -29.92 -3.39 45.97
CA ARG A 301 -29.36 -2.33 46.84
C ARG A 301 -30.09 -1.00 46.69
N TYR A 302 -30.52 -0.61 45.48
CA TYR A 302 -31.26 0.63 45.26
C TYR A 302 -32.74 0.53 45.66
N MET A 303 -33.40 -0.62 45.43
CA MET A 303 -34.77 -0.86 45.93
C MET A 303 -34.84 -0.78 47.46
N ARG A 304 -33.86 -1.37 48.18
CA ARG A 304 -33.75 -1.23 49.65
C ARG A 304 -33.58 0.22 50.11
N LYS A 305 -32.92 1.08 49.31
CA LYS A 305 -32.77 2.52 49.59
C LYS A 305 -34.03 3.35 49.31
N ARG A 306 -35.10 2.77 48.74
CA ARG A 306 -36.34 3.46 48.35
C ARG A 306 -37.60 2.68 48.77
N ASN A 307 -37.53 1.99 49.92
CA ASN A 307 -38.64 1.22 50.51
C ASN A 307 -39.35 0.30 49.50
N GLY A 308 -38.59 -0.36 48.62
CA GLY A 308 -39.09 -1.30 47.63
C GLY A 308 -39.31 -0.75 46.22
N GLN A 309 -39.32 0.58 46.00
CA GLN A 309 -39.56 1.15 44.67
C GLN A 309 -38.46 0.79 43.66
N ARG A 310 -38.86 0.04 42.61
CA ARG A 310 -38.02 -0.32 41.45
C ARG A 310 -37.99 0.80 40.42
N ILE A 311 -36.79 1.17 39.95
CA ILE A 311 -36.59 2.05 38.79
C ILE A 311 -35.56 1.37 37.86
N PRO A 312 -35.88 1.09 36.58
CA PRO A 312 -34.96 0.39 35.65
C PRO A 312 -33.59 1.05 35.53
N GLU A 313 -33.54 2.38 35.56
CA GLU A 313 -32.32 3.19 35.46
C GLU A 313 -31.29 2.90 36.57
N ASP A 314 -31.72 2.40 37.74
CA ASP A 314 -30.79 2.05 38.82
C ASP A 314 -29.81 0.95 38.41
N ARG A 315 -30.24 0.04 37.51
CA ARG A 315 -29.44 -1.08 37.02
C ARG A 315 -28.17 -0.62 36.30
N LEU A 316 -28.25 0.46 35.52
CA LEU A 316 -27.12 1.01 34.76
C LEU A 316 -25.93 1.45 35.64
N ASN A 317 -26.15 1.63 36.95
CA ASN A 317 -25.06 1.89 37.90
C ASN A 317 -24.13 0.66 38.09
N SER A 318 -24.52 -0.55 37.68
CA SER A 318 -23.64 -1.74 37.74
C SER A 318 -22.56 -1.73 36.66
N SER A 319 -22.87 -1.21 35.47
CA SER A 319 -21.98 -1.18 34.31
C SER A 319 -20.99 -0.01 34.32
N LEU A 320 -21.23 1.06 35.09
CA LEU A 320 -20.44 2.30 35.03
C LEU A 320 -18.93 2.09 35.21
N VAL A 321 -18.52 1.26 36.18
CA VAL A 321 -17.10 0.96 36.44
C VAL A 321 -16.49 0.18 35.27
N SER A 322 -17.23 -0.79 34.73
CA SER A 322 -16.80 -1.61 33.60
C SER A 322 -16.58 -0.78 32.33
N VAL A 323 -17.48 0.17 32.03
CA VAL A 323 -17.43 0.96 30.78
C VAL A 323 -16.53 2.21 30.86
N LEU A 324 -16.41 2.86 32.02
CA LEU A 324 -15.59 4.08 32.17
C LEU A 324 -14.14 3.81 32.60
N ILE A 325 -13.84 2.63 33.15
CA ILE A 325 -12.51 2.32 33.69
C ILE A 325 -11.97 1.02 33.09
N VAL A 326 -12.64 -0.11 33.31
CA VAL A 326 -12.04 -1.43 33.03
C VAL A 326 -11.87 -1.67 31.52
N LEU A 327 -12.89 -1.35 30.73
CA LEU A 327 -12.84 -1.45 29.27
C LEU A 327 -11.79 -0.49 28.67
N PRO A 328 -11.85 0.84 28.87
CA PRO A 328 -10.82 1.78 28.41
C PRO A 328 -9.39 1.40 28.78
N LEU A 329 -9.16 0.89 30.00
CA LEU A 329 -7.85 0.43 30.44
C LEU A 329 -7.38 -0.80 29.65
N GLY A 330 -8.26 -1.77 29.40
CA GLY A 330 -7.97 -2.92 28.54
C GLY A 330 -7.61 -2.50 27.11
N THR A 331 -8.47 -1.70 26.48
CA THR A 331 -8.32 -1.21 25.09
C THR A 331 -7.01 -0.44 24.88
N LEU A 332 -6.66 0.48 25.79
CA LEU A 332 -5.41 1.25 25.69
C LEU A 332 -4.18 0.37 25.92
N LEU A 333 -4.21 -0.53 26.92
CA LEU A 333 -3.10 -1.43 27.18
C LEU A 333 -2.87 -2.38 26.00
N TYR A 334 -3.94 -2.90 25.36
CA TYR A 334 -3.82 -3.72 24.16
C TYR A 334 -3.18 -2.92 23.01
N GLY A 335 -3.78 -1.79 22.63
CA GLY A 335 -3.30 -0.96 21.53
C GLY A 335 -1.83 -0.53 21.65
N TRP A 336 -1.44 0.02 22.81
CA TRP A 336 -0.10 0.56 23.01
C TRP A 336 0.95 -0.49 23.36
N SER A 337 0.59 -1.61 24.02
CA SER A 337 1.55 -2.72 24.20
C SER A 337 1.93 -3.36 22.88
N VAL A 338 0.97 -3.55 21.98
CA VAL A 338 1.22 -4.13 20.65
C VAL A 338 1.87 -3.14 19.69
N TYR A 339 1.65 -1.82 19.85
CA TYR A 339 2.39 -0.79 19.11
C TYR A 339 3.88 -0.77 19.50
N HIS A 340 4.21 -0.69 20.80
CA HIS A 340 5.58 -0.60 21.30
C HIS A 340 6.26 -1.96 21.59
N ARG A 341 5.62 -3.09 21.25
CA ARG A 341 6.08 -4.47 21.55
C ARG A 341 6.37 -4.72 23.05
N LEU A 342 5.67 -4.03 23.95
CA LEU A 342 5.90 -4.08 25.39
C LEU A 342 5.34 -5.37 26.02
N GLY A 343 6.11 -6.01 26.91
CA GLY A 343 5.66 -7.16 27.70
C GLY A 343 5.50 -8.47 26.91
N GLY A 344 6.05 -8.56 25.69
CA GLY A 344 5.99 -9.75 24.85
C GLY A 344 4.55 -10.14 24.49
N MET A 345 4.26 -11.44 24.42
CA MET A 345 2.88 -11.93 24.20
C MET A 345 1.97 -11.74 25.43
N ALA A 346 2.53 -11.72 26.64
CA ALA A 346 1.77 -11.78 27.88
C ALA A 346 0.93 -10.51 28.14
N LEU A 347 1.47 -9.32 27.90
CA LEU A 347 0.75 -8.07 28.13
C LEU A 347 -0.44 -7.87 27.16
N PRO A 348 -0.32 -8.09 25.83
CA PRO A 348 -1.46 -8.16 24.91
C PRO A 348 -2.53 -9.17 25.32
N ILE A 349 -2.14 -10.37 25.76
CA ILE A 349 -3.07 -11.42 26.21
C ILE A 349 -3.85 -10.97 27.46
N ILE A 350 -3.17 -10.42 28.47
CA ILE A 350 -3.80 -9.96 29.71
C ILE A 350 -4.72 -8.74 29.45
N SER A 351 -4.29 -7.79 28.61
CA SER A 351 -5.11 -6.63 28.25
C SER A 351 -6.36 -7.01 27.45
N ALA A 352 -6.27 -7.95 26.51
CA ALA A 352 -7.42 -8.49 25.77
C ALA A 352 -8.46 -9.17 26.70
N PHE A 353 -8.01 -9.86 27.75
CA PHE A 353 -8.91 -10.40 28.78
C PHE A 353 -9.61 -9.29 29.58
N ILE A 354 -8.88 -8.25 29.99
CA ILE A 354 -9.42 -7.09 30.74
C ILE A 354 -10.45 -6.33 29.90
N GLU A 355 -10.14 -6.10 28.62
CA GLU A 355 -11.05 -5.50 27.63
C GLU A 355 -12.32 -6.34 27.48
N GLY A 356 -12.20 -7.65 27.24
CA GLY A 356 -13.35 -8.55 27.12
C GLY A 356 -14.23 -8.58 28.37
N PHE A 357 -13.62 -8.59 29.56
CA PHE A 357 -14.33 -8.52 30.84
C PHE A 357 -15.09 -7.19 31.00
N GLY A 358 -14.41 -6.07 30.77
CA GLY A 358 -15.01 -4.73 30.85
C GLY A 358 -16.18 -4.58 29.86
N LEU A 359 -16.04 -5.11 28.65
CA LEU A 359 -17.03 -5.04 27.60
C LEU A 359 -18.31 -5.82 27.94
N MET A 360 -18.20 -7.11 28.28
CA MET A 360 -19.41 -7.93 28.55
C MET A 360 -20.06 -7.62 29.89
N ALA A 361 -19.31 -7.19 30.90
CA ALA A 361 -19.90 -6.66 32.13
C ALA A 361 -20.74 -5.40 31.86
N SER A 362 -20.31 -4.57 30.91
CA SER A 362 -21.07 -3.40 30.44
C SER A 362 -22.33 -3.80 29.67
N PHE A 363 -22.22 -4.77 28.75
CA PHE A 363 -23.36 -5.29 28.00
C PHE A 363 -24.42 -5.94 28.89
N SER A 364 -24.06 -6.70 29.94
CA SER A 364 -25.06 -7.31 30.83
C SER A 364 -25.99 -6.28 31.48
N GLY A 365 -25.48 -5.12 31.91
CA GLY A 365 -26.31 -4.04 32.43
C GLY A 365 -27.26 -3.44 31.38
N LEU A 366 -26.72 -3.13 30.19
CA LEU A 366 -27.45 -2.47 29.09
C LEU A 366 -28.53 -3.36 28.44
N ASN A 367 -28.24 -4.65 28.22
CA ASN A 367 -29.22 -5.58 27.64
C ASN A 367 -30.42 -5.78 28.56
N THR A 368 -30.20 -5.97 29.87
CA THR A 368 -31.31 -6.10 30.82
C THR A 368 -32.10 -4.79 30.93
N TYR A 369 -31.45 -3.62 30.89
CA TYR A 369 -32.13 -2.32 30.87
C TYR A 369 -33.08 -2.18 29.66
N ALA A 370 -32.66 -2.61 28.48
CA ALA A 370 -33.48 -2.55 27.25
C ALA A 370 -34.80 -3.34 27.38
N ALA A 371 -34.81 -4.45 28.12
CA ALA A 371 -36.01 -5.25 28.37
C ALA A 371 -36.95 -4.67 29.46
N GLU A 372 -36.44 -3.75 30.29
CA GLU A 372 -37.14 -3.15 31.44
C GLU A 372 -37.60 -1.71 31.22
N VAL A 373 -36.97 -0.96 30.30
CA VAL A 373 -37.20 0.48 30.12
C VAL A 373 -38.60 0.84 29.58
N ARG A 374 -39.22 -0.05 28.78
CA ARG A 374 -40.63 0.03 28.34
C ARG A 374 -41.24 -1.39 28.18
N PRO A 375 -41.80 -2.01 29.23
CA PRO A 375 -42.33 -3.38 29.18
C PRO A 375 -43.31 -3.62 28.02
N ALA A 376 -44.32 -2.75 27.84
CA ALA A 376 -45.34 -2.87 26.79
C ALA A 376 -44.84 -2.80 25.34
N HIS A 377 -43.56 -2.49 25.11
CA HIS A 377 -42.93 -2.57 23.78
C HIS A 377 -41.51 -3.17 23.84
N ARG A 378 -41.23 -4.07 24.82
CA ARG A 378 -39.87 -4.58 25.08
C ARG A 378 -39.20 -5.13 23.82
N THR A 379 -39.92 -5.93 23.02
CA THR A 379 -39.43 -6.51 21.77
C THR A 379 -38.93 -5.45 20.79
N ALA A 380 -39.69 -4.36 20.59
CA ALA A 380 -39.29 -3.27 19.70
C ALA A 380 -38.07 -2.49 20.21
N VAL A 381 -37.95 -2.29 21.53
CA VAL A 381 -36.77 -1.65 22.14
C VAL A 381 -35.52 -2.52 22.00
N ILE A 382 -35.62 -3.82 22.29
CA ILE A 382 -34.52 -4.77 22.17
C ILE A 382 -34.09 -4.93 20.70
N THR A 383 -35.04 -4.95 19.74
CA THR A 383 -34.72 -4.91 18.31
C THR A 383 -33.92 -3.65 17.96
N GLY A 384 -34.42 -2.48 18.33
CA GLY A 384 -33.74 -1.22 18.04
C GLY A 384 -32.32 -1.13 18.61
N LYS A 385 -32.08 -1.75 19.77
CA LYS A 385 -30.73 -1.94 20.32
C LYS A 385 -29.86 -2.77 19.38
N TYR A 386 -30.32 -3.96 18.97
CA TYR A 386 -29.52 -4.87 18.17
C TYR A 386 -29.26 -4.36 16.75
N VAL A 387 -30.23 -3.68 16.12
CA VAL A 387 -30.03 -3.00 14.82
C VAL A 387 -28.85 -2.01 14.90
N VAL A 388 -28.82 -1.16 15.93
CA VAL A 388 -27.71 -0.21 16.15
C VAL A 388 -26.40 -0.92 16.48
N GLN A 389 -26.43 -1.94 17.35
CA GLN A 389 -25.24 -2.72 17.74
C GLN A 389 -24.57 -3.40 16.53
N TYR A 390 -25.34 -4.00 15.63
CA TYR A 390 -24.80 -4.68 14.45
C TYR A 390 -24.42 -3.72 13.32
N SER A 391 -25.07 -2.57 13.18
CA SER A 391 -24.64 -1.53 12.24
C SER A 391 -23.26 -0.96 12.60
N PHE A 392 -23.01 -0.72 13.90
CA PHE A 392 -21.67 -0.35 14.39
C PHE A 392 -20.66 -1.51 14.30
N GLY A 393 -21.13 -2.76 14.38
CA GLY A 393 -20.31 -3.95 14.11
C GLY A 393 -19.81 -4.01 12.67
N ALA A 394 -20.69 -3.78 11.68
CA ALA A 394 -20.32 -3.69 10.26
C ALA A 394 -19.28 -2.58 10.03
N MET A 395 -19.54 -1.39 10.57
CA MET A 395 -18.62 -0.24 10.50
C MET A 395 -17.25 -0.53 11.13
N SER A 396 -17.21 -1.38 12.17
CA SER A 396 -15.95 -1.82 12.77
C SER A 396 -15.20 -2.85 11.91
N VAL A 397 -15.89 -3.87 11.38
CA VAL A 397 -15.24 -4.93 10.60
C VAL A 397 -14.67 -4.40 9.29
N GLY A 398 -15.36 -3.47 8.63
CA GLY A 398 -14.83 -2.77 7.44
C GLY A 398 -13.79 -1.70 7.78
N GLY A 399 -14.03 -0.87 8.81
CA GLY A 399 -13.22 0.33 9.05
C GLY A 399 -11.96 0.15 9.91
N VAL A 400 -11.89 -0.86 10.78
CA VAL A 400 -10.77 -0.97 11.75
C VAL A 400 -9.46 -1.37 11.11
N VAL A 401 -9.46 -2.22 10.07
CA VAL A 401 -8.22 -2.61 9.38
C VAL A 401 -7.61 -1.41 8.62
N PRO A 402 -8.33 -0.70 7.73
CA PRO A 402 -7.82 0.53 7.11
C PRO A 402 -7.40 1.61 8.12
N MET A 403 -8.08 1.72 9.28
CA MET A 403 -7.67 2.63 10.36
C MET A 403 -6.35 2.19 11.02
N ILE A 404 -6.11 0.89 11.21
CA ILE A 404 -4.83 0.39 11.73
C ILE A 404 -3.70 0.61 10.71
N ASP A 405 -3.98 0.44 9.42
CA ASP A 405 -2.97 0.59 8.36
C ASP A 405 -2.63 2.06 8.07
N SER A 406 -3.57 3.00 8.29
CA SER A 406 -3.35 4.45 8.04
C SER A 406 -2.84 5.27 9.24
N ILE A 407 -3.23 4.96 10.48
CA ILE A 407 -2.78 5.70 11.68
C ILE A 407 -2.05 4.83 12.72
N GLY A 408 -1.88 3.54 12.46
CA GLY A 408 -1.19 2.62 13.37
C GLY A 408 -2.05 2.12 14.53
N VAL A 409 -1.76 0.90 15.00
CA VAL A 409 -2.58 0.18 15.99
C VAL A 409 -2.75 0.94 17.33
N GLY A 410 -1.75 1.68 17.80
CA GLY A 410 -1.83 2.45 19.05
C GLY A 410 -2.86 3.58 18.98
N TRP A 411 -2.88 4.35 17.89
CA TRP A 411 -3.85 5.43 17.69
C TRP A 411 -5.24 4.88 17.34
N ALA A 412 -5.33 3.84 16.51
CA ALA A 412 -6.60 3.16 16.21
C ALA A 412 -7.32 2.69 17.49
N PHE A 413 -6.61 2.03 18.42
CA PHE A 413 -7.17 1.61 19.70
C PHE A 413 -7.39 2.76 20.69
N THR A 414 -6.70 3.90 20.52
CA THR A 414 -7.00 5.14 21.26
C THR A 414 -8.33 5.76 20.80
N VAL A 415 -8.64 5.76 19.49
CA VAL A 415 -9.96 6.18 18.97
C VAL A 415 -11.07 5.25 19.46
N ILE A 416 -10.85 3.93 19.41
CA ILE A 416 -11.78 2.93 19.97
C ILE A 416 -12.01 3.17 21.47
N THR A 417 -10.96 3.54 22.23
CA THR A 417 -11.09 3.90 23.64
C THR A 417 -11.99 5.12 23.84
N CYS A 418 -11.84 6.17 23.02
CA CYS A 418 -12.71 7.34 23.08
C CYS A 418 -14.18 6.99 22.82
N PHE A 419 -14.46 6.04 21.92
CA PHE A 419 -15.83 5.52 21.69
C PHE A 419 -16.36 4.76 22.92
N SER A 420 -15.56 3.91 23.56
CA SER A 420 -15.93 3.21 24.80
C SER A 420 -16.19 4.18 25.96
N MET A 421 -15.35 5.22 26.12
CA MET A 421 -15.55 6.27 27.12
C MET A 421 -16.83 7.08 26.85
N LEU A 422 -17.10 7.45 25.59
CA LEU A 422 -18.34 8.12 25.19
C LEU A 422 -19.57 7.27 25.53
N ALA A 423 -19.53 5.95 25.26
CA ALA A 423 -20.58 5.02 25.66
C ALA A 423 -20.81 5.06 27.18
N GLY A 424 -19.74 5.12 27.98
CA GLY A 424 -19.81 5.25 29.43
C GLY A 424 -20.42 6.57 29.91
N VAL A 425 -20.12 7.69 29.23
CA VAL A 425 -20.77 8.98 29.49
C VAL A 425 -22.27 8.93 29.17
N LEU A 426 -22.68 8.29 28.07
CA LEU A 426 -24.11 8.09 27.75
C LEU A 426 -24.82 7.26 28.83
N VAL A 427 -24.21 6.16 29.29
CA VAL A 427 -24.75 5.34 30.39
C VAL A 427 -24.86 6.15 31.69
N LEU A 428 -23.87 6.98 32.01
CA LEU A 428 -23.88 7.86 33.19
C LEU A 428 -24.99 8.91 33.11
N LEU A 429 -25.21 9.53 31.94
CA LEU A 429 -26.29 10.48 31.72
C LEU A 429 -27.67 9.84 31.96
N ILE A 430 -27.90 8.63 31.43
CA ILE A 430 -29.16 7.90 31.66
C ILE A 430 -29.32 7.55 33.14
N ALA A 431 -28.30 6.96 33.77
CA ALA A 431 -28.36 6.50 35.17
C ALA A 431 -28.56 7.63 36.19
N ARG A 432 -28.22 8.88 35.84
CA ARG A 432 -28.30 10.05 36.75
C ARG A 432 -29.45 11.01 36.43
N PHE A 433 -29.66 11.37 35.16
CA PHE A 433 -30.53 12.50 34.80
C PHE A 433 -31.85 12.12 34.13
N SER A 434 -32.00 10.88 33.63
CA SER A 434 -33.16 10.51 32.79
C SER A 434 -34.51 10.49 33.49
N LYS A 435 -34.56 10.58 34.83
CA LYS A 435 -35.80 10.60 35.62
C LYS A 435 -36.76 11.73 35.24
N ASN A 436 -36.24 12.85 34.75
CA ASN A 436 -37.03 14.01 34.35
C ASN A 436 -37.28 14.07 32.83
N TRP A 437 -36.75 13.13 32.05
CA TRP A 437 -36.85 13.13 30.60
C TRP A 437 -38.19 12.56 30.13
N LYS A 438 -39.20 13.44 30.02
CA LYS A 438 -40.43 13.17 29.25
C LYS A 438 -40.07 12.96 27.76
N ALA A 439 -40.98 12.34 27.00
CA ALA A 439 -40.86 12.34 25.54
C ALA A 439 -40.85 13.79 25.04
N SER A 440 -39.81 14.18 24.30
CA SER A 440 -39.67 15.57 23.86
C SER A 440 -40.76 15.94 22.85
N LEU A 441 -41.15 17.21 22.86
CA LEU A 441 -42.17 17.78 21.97
C LEU A 441 -41.58 18.15 20.59
N THR A 442 -40.53 17.44 20.16
CA THR A 442 -39.91 17.54 18.84
C THR A 442 -40.80 16.88 17.77
N SER A 443 -41.93 17.52 17.46
CA SER A 443 -42.86 17.16 16.37
C SER A 443 -42.33 17.54 14.98
N ILE A 444 -41.01 17.40 14.76
CA ILE A 444 -40.29 17.82 13.54
C ILE A 444 -39.39 16.69 13.02
N VAL A 445 -38.98 15.74 13.87
CA VAL A 445 -38.24 14.54 13.45
C VAL A 445 -39.21 13.40 13.22
N ASP A 446 -39.55 13.14 11.97
CA ASP A 446 -40.31 11.96 11.57
C ASP A 446 -39.58 10.66 11.96
N CYS A 447 -40.33 9.61 12.34
CA CYS A 447 -39.72 8.29 12.52
C CYS A 447 -39.05 7.77 11.23
N LYS A 448 -39.44 8.32 10.07
CA LYS A 448 -38.80 8.08 8.78
C LYS A 448 -37.37 8.63 8.75
N MET A 449 -37.11 9.83 9.29
CA MET A 449 -35.76 10.41 9.32
C MET A 449 -34.77 9.54 10.12
N TYR A 450 -35.24 8.88 11.20
CA TYR A 450 -34.42 7.91 11.93
C TYR A 450 -34.18 6.61 11.17
N CYS A 451 -35.12 6.17 10.32
CA CYS A 451 -34.94 5.03 9.43
C CYS A 451 -33.95 5.37 8.31
N ASP A 452 -34.18 6.49 7.61
CA ASP A 452 -33.35 7.00 6.52
C ASP A 452 -31.90 7.25 7.00
N LEU A 453 -31.71 7.85 8.18
CA LEU A 453 -30.37 8.07 8.77
C LEU A 453 -29.66 6.76 9.15
N LEU A 454 -30.36 5.77 9.71
CA LEU A 454 -29.73 4.48 10.02
C LEU A 454 -29.34 3.72 8.75
N LEU A 455 -30.22 3.71 7.74
CA LEU A 455 -29.91 3.15 6.43
C LEU A 455 -28.69 3.86 5.82
N LEU A 456 -28.58 5.18 5.94
CA LEU A 456 -27.38 5.92 5.56
C LEU A 456 -26.14 5.45 6.31
N THR A 457 -26.19 5.23 7.63
CA THR A 457 -25.02 4.74 8.38
C THR A 457 -24.62 3.31 8.02
N SER A 458 -25.59 2.45 7.69
CA SER A 458 -25.31 1.08 7.21
C SER A 458 -24.72 1.08 5.79
N PHE A 459 -25.20 1.96 4.90
CA PHE A 459 -24.61 2.18 3.59
C PHE A 459 -23.22 2.82 3.66
N LEU A 460 -22.99 3.76 4.58
CA LEU A 460 -21.68 4.36 4.82
C LEU A 460 -20.65 3.33 5.29
N GLY A 461 -21.06 2.35 6.09
CA GLY A 461 -20.22 1.19 6.42
C GLY A 461 -19.87 0.32 5.22
N PHE A 462 -20.74 0.24 4.22
CA PHE A 462 -20.49 -0.47 2.96
C PHE A 462 -19.56 0.33 2.03
N THR A 463 -19.77 1.64 1.88
CA THR A 463 -18.90 2.50 1.05
C THR A 463 -17.51 2.70 1.66
N LEU A 464 -17.37 2.65 2.99
CA LEU A 464 -16.06 2.66 3.67
C LEU A 464 -15.30 1.32 3.53
N ALA A 465 -16.01 0.20 3.38
CA ALA A 465 -15.39 -1.06 2.99
C ALA A 465 -14.95 -1.02 1.51
N GLN A 466 -15.69 -0.32 0.66
CA GLN A 466 -15.34 -0.03 -0.74
C GLN A 466 -14.21 0.99 -0.93
N SER A 467 -13.79 1.73 0.11
CA SER A 467 -12.70 2.72 0.03
C SER A 467 -11.33 2.18 0.43
N GLY A 468 -11.16 0.86 0.46
CA GLY A 468 -9.84 0.22 0.39
C GLY A 468 -9.42 0.04 -1.06
N SER A 469 -9.11 1.15 -1.75
CA SER A 469 -8.55 1.08 -3.11
C SER A 469 -7.23 0.32 -3.09
N ASP A 470 -7.08 -0.63 -4.01
CA ASP A 470 -5.82 -1.36 -4.18
C ASP A 470 -4.65 -0.37 -4.38
N PRO A 471 -3.50 -0.55 -3.71
CA PRO A 471 -2.40 0.40 -3.79
C PRO A 471 -1.72 0.43 -5.17
N TYR A 472 -1.87 -0.62 -5.99
CA TYR A 472 -1.29 -0.75 -7.32
C TYR A 472 -2.27 -0.42 -8.46
N ALA A 473 -3.57 -0.65 -8.28
CA ALA A 473 -4.57 -0.28 -9.29
C ALA A 473 -4.60 1.24 -9.59
N PRO A 474 -4.75 1.66 -10.86
CA PRO A 474 -5.10 3.04 -11.23
C PRO A 474 -6.57 3.34 -10.88
N VAL A 475 -6.88 4.60 -10.58
CA VAL A 475 -8.24 5.02 -10.17
C VAL A 475 -8.82 6.10 -11.08
N TYR A 476 -10.09 5.95 -11.43
CA TYR A 476 -10.87 6.96 -12.15
C TYR A 476 -11.25 8.12 -11.22
N THR A 477 -11.13 9.36 -11.71
CA THR A 477 -11.39 10.58 -10.94
C THR A 477 -11.91 11.72 -11.82
N THR A 478 -12.40 12.79 -11.23
CA THR A 478 -12.95 13.94 -11.96
C THR A 478 -11.87 14.64 -12.79
N CYS A 479 -12.11 14.78 -14.10
CA CYS A 479 -11.10 15.33 -15.00
C CYS A 479 -10.94 16.85 -14.88
N PRO A 480 -9.71 17.41 -14.87
CA PRO A 480 -9.52 18.86 -14.95
C PRO A 480 -9.94 19.42 -16.31
N SER A 481 -10.75 20.48 -16.30
CA SER A 481 -11.16 21.19 -17.52
C SER A 481 -10.00 21.81 -18.34
N SER A 482 -8.81 21.89 -17.74
CA SER A 482 -7.56 22.35 -18.34
C SER A 482 -6.70 21.24 -18.96
N LEU A 483 -7.04 19.95 -18.77
CA LEU A 483 -6.23 18.84 -19.27
C LEU A 483 -6.22 18.82 -20.81
N LYS A 484 -5.02 18.97 -21.36
CA LYS A 484 -4.70 18.99 -22.79
C LYS A 484 -3.26 18.51 -22.98
N ILE A 485 -2.93 18.08 -24.19
CA ILE A 485 -1.54 17.87 -24.60
C ILE A 485 -0.85 19.22 -24.83
N ARG A 486 0.41 19.35 -24.39
CA ARG A 486 1.32 20.48 -24.65
C ARG A 486 2.27 20.11 -25.79
N SER A 487 2.61 21.03 -26.70
CA SER A 487 3.64 20.74 -27.72
C SER A 487 5.03 20.89 -27.12
N ALA A 488 5.97 20.04 -27.52
CA ALA A 488 7.38 20.23 -27.21
C ALA A 488 7.93 21.57 -27.77
N LYS A 489 7.28 22.11 -28.82
CA LYS A 489 7.63 23.41 -29.43
C LYS A 489 7.22 24.62 -28.61
N ASP A 490 6.35 24.44 -27.61
CA ASP A 490 5.90 25.51 -26.72
C ASP A 490 6.97 25.87 -25.66
N GLY A 491 8.04 25.08 -25.56
CA GLY A 491 9.11 25.21 -24.57
C GLY A 491 8.96 24.23 -23.42
N LEU A 492 9.27 24.66 -22.19
CA LEU A 492 9.01 23.90 -20.97
C LEU A 492 7.57 24.14 -20.49
N SER A 493 7.06 23.29 -19.60
CA SER A 493 5.80 23.54 -18.89
C SER A 493 5.91 24.74 -17.94
N ASP A 494 4.75 25.31 -17.58
CA ASP A 494 4.66 26.32 -16.53
C ASP A 494 5.13 25.75 -15.18
N GLU A 495 4.85 24.47 -14.93
CA GLU A 495 5.30 23.71 -13.76
C GLU A 495 6.83 23.56 -13.71
N GLU A 496 7.49 23.07 -14.77
CA GLU A 496 8.96 22.98 -14.80
C GLU A 496 9.60 24.38 -14.70
N SER A 497 9.02 25.39 -15.35
CA SER A 497 9.53 26.77 -15.33
C SER A 497 9.44 27.39 -13.94
N SER A 498 8.29 27.30 -13.28
CA SER A 498 8.09 27.80 -11.91
C SER A 498 8.95 27.04 -10.89
N TRP A 499 9.14 25.73 -11.10
CA TRP A 499 10.02 24.92 -10.25
C TRP A 499 11.49 25.29 -10.43
N ARG A 500 11.94 25.59 -11.66
CA ARG A 500 13.31 26.10 -11.92
C ARG A 500 13.60 27.40 -11.19
N GLU A 501 12.67 28.35 -11.18
CA GLU A 501 12.82 29.57 -10.37
C GLU A 501 12.97 29.28 -8.87
N GLN A 502 12.23 28.30 -8.36
CA GLN A 502 12.31 27.90 -6.96
C GLN A 502 13.65 27.23 -6.64
N ARG A 503 14.11 26.30 -7.49
CA ARG A 503 15.43 25.67 -7.34
C ARG A 503 16.58 26.67 -7.49
N ALA A 504 16.48 27.64 -8.40
CA ALA A 504 17.50 28.70 -8.56
C ALA A 504 17.75 29.47 -7.25
N LYS A 505 16.70 29.76 -6.46
CA LYS A 505 16.80 30.43 -5.15
C LYS A 505 17.58 29.58 -4.14
N GLN A 506 17.37 28.25 -4.13
CA GLN A 506 18.12 27.32 -3.27
C GLN A 506 19.56 27.07 -3.77
N MET A 507 19.80 27.11 -5.08
CA MET A 507 21.12 26.90 -5.66
C MET A 507 22.11 28.03 -5.36
N ILE A 508 21.67 29.29 -5.24
CA ILE A 508 22.56 30.44 -4.99
C ILE A 508 23.42 30.28 -3.70
N PRO A 509 22.86 30.04 -2.50
CA PRO A 509 23.68 29.86 -1.29
C PRO A 509 24.54 28.58 -1.34
N ASN A 510 24.00 27.47 -1.86
CA ASN A 510 24.74 26.23 -2.04
C ASN A 510 25.94 26.40 -2.99
N LEU A 511 25.81 27.25 -4.02
CA LEU A 511 26.87 27.58 -4.95
C LEU A 511 27.96 28.44 -4.29
N GLU A 512 27.59 29.38 -3.42
CA GLU A 512 28.56 30.17 -2.67
C GLU A 512 29.45 29.27 -1.80
N ASP A 513 28.85 28.35 -1.05
CA ASP A 513 29.59 27.47 -0.15
C ASP A 513 30.39 26.39 -0.89
N TYR A 514 29.87 25.85 -1.99
CA TYR A 514 30.66 24.97 -2.87
C TYR A 514 31.87 25.69 -3.47
N LEU A 515 31.73 26.94 -3.92
CA LEU A 515 32.85 27.71 -4.49
C LEU A 515 33.91 28.09 -3.45
N LYS A 516 33.52 28.35 -2.20
CA LYS A 516 34.45 28.50 -1.06
C LYS A 516 35.25 27.21 -0.82
N LEU A 517 34.58 26.06 -0.81
CA LEU A 517 35.20 24.75 -0.60
C LEU A 517 36.15 24.36 -1.75
N ALA A 518 35.71 24.58 -2.99
CA ALA A 518 36.51 24.33 -4.19
C ALA A 518 37.76 25.24 -4.26
N ASN A 519 37.74 26.41 -3.60
CA ASN A 519 38.88 27.31 -3.40
C ASN A 519 39.64 27.64 -4.70
N ILE A 520 38.95 28.29 -5.65
CA ILE A 520 39.52 28.69 -6.94
C ILE A 520 40.46 29.90 -6.74
N SER A 521 41.71 29.76 -7.18
CA SER A 521 42.77 30.75 -6.99
C SER A 521 42.42 32.10 -7.63
N ASN A 522 42.54 33.18 -6.84
CA ASN A 522 42.26 34.56 -7.23
C ASN A 522 40.81 34.83 -7.69
N PHE A 523 39.85 33.96 -7.38
CA PHE A 523 38.44 34.15 -7.72
C PHE A 523 37.64 34.73 -6.54
N ASN A 524 37.01 35.89 -6.74
CA ASN A 524 36.19 36.52 -5.71
C ASN A 524 34.74 36.00 -5.76
N VAL A 525 34.49 34.93 -4.99
CA VAL A 525 33.18 34.25 -4.90
C VAL A 525 32.05 35.22 -4.53
N THR A 526 32.22 36.05 -3.51
CA THR A 526 31.17 36.98 -3.05
C THR A 526 30.80 38.02 -4.12
N ASN A 527 31.76 38.52 -4.90
CA ASN A 527 31.48 39.42 -6.03
C ASN A 527 30.77 38.70 -7.19
N TYR A 528 31.05 37.42 -7.42
CA TYR A 528 30.34 36.59 -8.39
C TYR A 528 28.88 36.33 -7.95
N ILE A 529 28.67 35.92 -6.70
CA ILE A 529 27.33 35.64 -6.14
C ILE A 529 26.48 36.92 -6.07
N ASN A 530 27.04 38.07 -5.67
CA ASN A 530 26.33 39.35 -5.65
C ASN A 530 25.89 39.86 -7.04
N LYS A 531 26.43 39.29 -8.13
CA LYS A 531 26.00 39.58 -9.51
C LYS A 531 24.96 38.58 -10.04
N LEU A 532 24.81 37.43 -9.40
CA LEU A 532 24.05 36.28 -9.91
C LEU A 532 22.55 36.46 -9.63
N LYS A 533 21.73 36.39 -10.68
CA LYS A 533 20.26 36.32 -10.58
C LYS A 533 19.78 34.88 -10.76
N THR A 534 18.49 34.65 -10.50
CA THR A 534 17.79 33.37 -10.77
C THR A 534 18.02 32.86 -12.19
N ASP A 535 18.05 33.76 -13.16
CA ASP A 535 18.13 33.44 -14.59
C ASP A 535 19.59 33.19 -15.04
N ASP A 536 20.54 33.65 -14.23
CA ASP A 536 21.98 33.56 -14.49
C ASP A 536 22.64 32.32 -13.87
N VAL A 537 21.98 31.66 -12.90
CA VAL A 537 22.53 30.49 -12.17
C VAL A 537 23.05 29.40 -13.13
N PRO A 538 24.12 28.67 -12.79
CA PRO A 538 24.60 27.56 -13.62
C PRO A 538 23.58 26.43 -13.64
N ILE A 539 23.29 25.87 -14.81
CA ILE A 539 22.31 24.78 -14.98
C ILE A 539 23.10 23.49 -15.26
N VAL A 540 23.11 22.57 -14.28
CA VAL A 540 23.92 21.34 -14.32
C VAL A 540 23.03 20.10 -14.39
N GLY A 541 23.37 19.16 -15.26
CA GLY A 541 22.72 17.84 -15.33
C GLY A 541 23.66 16.71 -14.90
N LEU A 542 23.13 15.67 -14.27
CA LEU A 542 23.77 14.37 -14.08
C LEU A 542 23.02 13.31 -14.89
N SER A 543 23.73 12.53 -15.70
CA SER A 543 23.21 11.39 -16.45
C SER A 543 23.83 10.10 -15.93
N VAL A 544 23.01 9.12 -15.60
CA VAL A 544 23.43 7.79 -15.14
C VAL A 544 23.02 6.75 -16.18
N SER A 545 23.99 5.99 -16.70
CA SER A 545 23.75 5.06 -17.81
C SER A 545 22.92 3.84 -17.43
N GLY A 546 22.52 3.07 -18.43
CA GLY A 546 22.13 1.68 -18.24
C GLY A 546 23.30 0.78 -17.83
N GLY A 547 22.98 -0.46 -17.44
CA GLY A 547 23.94 -1.40 -16.84
C GLY A 547 23.47 -2.04 -15.52
N GLY A 548 22.16 -2.25 -15.33
CA GLY A 548 21.59 -2.92 -14.14
C GLY A 548 22.12 -2.43 -12.79
N THR A 549 22.33 -3.33 -11.84
CA THR A 549 22.79 -2.98 -10.48
C THR A 549 24.22 -2.44 -10.43
N GLN A 550 25.05 -2.72 -11.46
CA GLN A 550 26.39 -2.17 -11.63
C GLN A 550 26.34 -0.64 -11.81
N SER A 551 25.60 -0.15 -12.82
CA SER A 551 25.40 1.29 -13.02
C SER A 551 24.60 1.92 -11.88
N GLY A 552 23.58 1.21 -11.38
CA GLY A 552 22.70 1.65 -10.31
C GLY A 552 23.41 2.06 -9.02
N LEU A 553 24.31 1.20 -8.51
CA LEU A 553 25.10 1.51 -7.32
C LEU A 553 26.24 2.50 -7.61
N GLY A 554 26.88 2.41 -8.77
CA GLY A 554 27.91 3.38 -9.18
C GLY A 554 27.38 4.81 -9.25
N GLY A 555 26.17 5.01 -9.78
CA GLY A 555 25.49 6.32 -9.79
C GLY A 555 25.23 6.89 -8.39
N LEU A 556 24.99 6.04 -7.38
CA LEU A 556 24.90 6.46 -5.98
C LEU A 556 26.28 6.87 -5.42
N GLY A 557 27.36 6.21 -5.82
CA GLY A 557 28.74 6.62 -5.49
C GLY A 557 29.10 8.00 -6.07
N VAL A 558 28.69 8.28 -7.32
CA VAL A 558 28.85 9.62 -7.93
C VAL A 558 27.99 10.66 -7.23
N TRP A 559 26.76 10.34 -6.82
CA TRP A 559 25.93 11.22 -5.98
C TRP A 559 26.60 11.52 -4.64
N GLN A 560 27.20 10.51 -3.98
CA GLN A 560 27.94 10.66 -2.73
C GLN A 560 29.18 11.55 -2.87
N ALA A 561 29.92 11.43 -3.97
CA ALA A 561 31.10 12.23 -4.29
C ALA A 561 30.83 13.73 -4.41
N PHE A 562 29.59 14.07 -4.74
CA PHE A 562 29.16 15.44 -5.03
C PHE A 562 28.21 16.02 -3.98
N ASP A 563 27.82 15.27 -2.94
CA ASP A 563 26.91 15.72 -1.89
C ASP A 563 27.62 16.51 -0.78
N ALA A 564 27.31 17.80 -0.62
CA ALA A 564 27.82 18.62 0.48
C ALA A 564 27.49 18.06 1.87
N ARG A 565 26.47 17.20 2.00
CA ARG A 565 26.11 16.50 3.25
C ARG A 565 27.10 15.38 3.59
N SER A 566 27.74 14.76 2.60
CA SER A 566 28.76 13.71 2.77
C SER A 566 30.05 14.27 3.36
N ALA A 567 30.55 13.67 4.44
CA ALA A 567 31.79 14.10 5.09
C ALA A 567 33.03 13.86 4.22
N ILE A 568 33.09 12.73 3.53
CA ILE A 568 34.19 12.39 2.63
C ILE A 568 34.21 13.27 1.37
N ALA A 569 33.05 13.66 0.84
CA ALA A 569 32.97 14.60 -0.29
C ALA A 569 33.39 16.03 0.09
N ARG A 570 33.11 16.46 1.33
CA ARG A 570 33.65 17.73 1.84
C ARG A 570 35.17 17.67 2.01
N ALA A 571 35.72 16.56 2.48
CA ALA A 571 37.17 16.37 2.56
C ALA A 571 37.83 16.40 1.17
N ALA A 572 37.20 15.76 0.17
CA ALA A 572 37.60 15.80 -1.24
C ALA A 572 37.42 17.17 -1.93
N ARG A 573 36.81 18.15 -1.24
CA ARG A 573 36.40 19.48 -1.78
C ARG A 573 35.42 19.43 -2.97
N THR A 574 34.83 18.27 -3.26
CA THR A 574 33.86 18.04 -4.35
C THR A 574 32.40 18.11 -3.91
N GLY A 575 32.14 17.99 -2.60
CA GLY A 575 30.80 18.07 -2.02
C GLY A 575 30.16 19.46 -2.21
N GLY A 576 29.07 19.50 -2.96
CA GLY A 576 28.32 20.71 -3.32
C GLY A 576 27.67 20.61 -4.70
N LEU A 577 28.27 19.86 -5.64
CA LEU A 577 27.72 19.67 -6.98
C LEU A 577 26.32 19.02 -6.99
N THR A 578 26.02 18.11 -6.06
CA THR A 578 24.68 17.48 -5.93
C THR A 578 23.60 18.51 -5.61
N GLN A 579 23.92 19.51 -4.79
CA GLN A 579 23.03 20.64 -4.49
C GLN A 579 22.87 21.59 -5.69
N LEU A 580 23.71 21.47 -6.72
CA LEU A 580 23.69 22.29 -7.94
C LEU A 580 23.13 21.58 -9.18
N PHE A 581 22.87 20.27 -9.11
CA PHE A 581 22.19 19.57 -10.21
C PHE A 581 20.77 20.11 -10.37
N SER A 582 20.47 20.71 -11.52
CA SER A 582 19.11 21.01 -11.94
C SER A 582 18.40 19.73 -12.37
N TYR A 583 19.08 18.81 -13.05
CA TYR A 583 18.47 17.59 -13.59
C TYR A 583 19.29 16.34 -13.23
N ILE A 584 18.61 15.23 -12.96
CA ILE A 584 19.22 13.90 -12.92
C ILE A 584 18.44 12.94 -13.83
N THR A 585 19.10 12.38 -14.84
CA THR A 585 18.51 11.42 -15.78
C THR A 585 19.02 10.00 -15.55
N GLY A 586 18.14 9.02 -15.73
CA GLY A 586 18.44 7.59 -15.62
C GLY A 586 17.65 6.76 -16.62
N LEU A 587 18.24 5.66 -17.07
CA LEU A 587 17.54 4.56 -17.76
C LEU A 587 18.11 3.21 -17.29
N SER A 588 17.43 2.09 -17.58
CA SER A 588 17.77 0.77 -17.04
C SER A 588 18.03 0.84 -15.53
N GLY A 589 19.08 0.18 -15.04
CA GLY A 589 19.53 0.28 -13.64
C GLY A 589 19.85 1.70 -13.13
N GLY A 590 20.31 2.64 -13.98
CA GLY A 590 20.48 4.04 -13.58
C GLY A 590 19.14 4.73 -13.29
N GLY A 591 18.08 4.36 -14.02
CA GLY A 591 16.71 4.79 -13.77
C GLY A 591 16.08 4.10 -12.57
N ALA A 592 16.15 2.76 -12.53
CA ALA A 592 15.48 1.91 -11.53
C ALA A 592 16.13 1.96 -10.14
N VAL A 593 17.47 2.07 -10.06
CA VAL A 593 18.23 2.09 -8.80
C VAL A 593 18.67 3.49 -8.44
N THR A 594 19.38 4.24 -9.31
CA THR A 594 19.89 5.56 -8.90
C THR A 594 18.79 6.61 -8.81
N VAL A 595 18.11 6.92 -9.92
CA VAL A 595 17.10 8.00 -9.95
C VAL A 595 15.90 7.65 -9.08
N SER A 596 15.36 6.44 -9.22
CA SER A 596 14.13 6.07 -8.50
C SER A 596 14.33 5.86 -7.00
N LEU A 597 15.46 5.30 -6.51
CA LEU A 597 15.69 5.21 -5.06
C LEU A 597 16.02 6.57 -4.44
N LEU A 598 16.76 7.44 -5.15
CA LEU A 598 16.98 8.82 -4.67
C LEU A 598 15.65 9.58 -4.58
N ALA A 599 14.78 9.46 -5.59
CA ALA A 599 13.44 10.05 -5.55
C ALA A 599 12.60 9.47 -4.41
N ALA A 600 12.51 8.14 -4.29
CA ALA A 600 11.74 7.45 -3.23
C ALA A 600 12.18 7.88 -1.82
N ASN A 601 13.49 8.02 -1.60
CA ASN A 601 14.07 8.45 -0.32
C ASN A 601 14.15 10.00 -0.18
N ASN A 602 13.30 10.74 -0.90
CA ASN A 602 13.19 12.21 -0.86
C ASN A 602 14.55 12.94 -0.98
N PHE A 603 15.44 12.40 -1.83
CA PHE A 603 16.79 12.89 -2.13
C PHE A 603 17.71 13.04 -0.91
N THR A 604 17.59 12.13 0.05
CA THR A 604 18.50 12.00 1.20
C THR A 604 19.96 11.67 0.80
N THR A 605 20.86 11.49 1.77
CA THR A 605 22.25 11.07 1.54
C THR A 605 22.33 9.58 1.18
N THR A 606 23.44 9.12 0.59
CA THR A 606 23.65 7.68 0.37
C THR A 606 23.61 6.85 1.65
N ASP A 607 24.10 7.38 2.78
CA ASP A 607 23.96 6.71 4.09
C ASP A 607 22.50 6.68 4.58
N GLY A 608 21.68 7.66 4.18
CA GLY A 608 20.24 7.63 4.36
C GLY A 608 19.57 6.53 3.54
N VAL A 609 19.94 6.40 2.25
CA VAL A 609 19.47 5.31 1.36
C VAL A 609 19.92 3.95 1.91
N LYS A 610 21.19 3.74 2.25
CA LYS A 610 21.70 2.49 2.86
C LYS A 610 21.02 2.13 4.19
N LYS A 611 20.39 3.09 4.88
CA LYS A 611 19.64 2.87 6.12
C LYS A 611 18.17 2.53 5.89
N ALA A 612 17.59 2.98 4.77
CA ALA A 612 16.17 2.84 4.46
C ALA A 612 15.88 1.75 3.39
N SER A 613 16.87 1.42 2.56
CA SER A 613 16.84 0.39 1.53
C SER A 613 17.77 -0.77 1.91
N ASN A 614 17.23 -2.00 2.07
CA ASN A 614 18.04 -3.17 2.42
C ASN A 614 18.51 -3.96 1.19
N PHE A 615 19.65 -3.56 0.63
CA PHE A 615 20.29 -4.23 -0.52
C PHE A 615 20.72 -5.68 -0.26
N SER A 616 20.72 -6.14 1.00
CA SER A 616 21.00 -7.54 1.35
C SER A 616 19.84 -8.49 1.05
N LEU A 617 18.65 -7.96 0.74
CA LEU A 617 17.49 -8.74 0.29
C LEU A 617 17.60 -8.99 -1.22
N ASP A 618 17.49 -10.25 -1.61
CA ASP A 618 17.30 -10.64 -3.00
C ASP A 618 15.95 -10.14 -3.51
N TYR A 619 15.98 -9.15 -4.41
CA TYR A 619 14.78 -8.56 -4.98
C TYR A 619 13.91 -9.54 -5.79
N SER A 620 14.48 -10.70 -6.20
CA SER A 620 13.73 -11.76 -6.90
C SER A 620 13.09 -12.76 -5.95
N SER A 621 13.46 -12.76 -4.66
CA SER A 621 12.90 -13.63 -3.62
C SER A 621 11.95 -12.94 -2.65
N GLY A 622 11.98 -11.60 -2.58
CA GLY A 622 11.17 -10.80 -1.67
C GLY A 622 11.69 -10.75 -0.24
N PRO A 623 11.12 -9.86 0.61
CA PRO A 623 11.71 -9.50 1.91
C PRO A 623 11.68 -10.61 2.95
N ASP A 624 10.66 -11.49 2.91
CA ASP A 624 10.51 -12.61 3.85
C ASP A 624 11.17 -13.91 3.36
N GLY A 625 11.79 -13.92 2.17
CA GLY A 625 12.36 -15.12 1.52
C GLY A 625 11.33 -16.17 1.06
N ASN A 626 10.04 -15.96 1.32
CA ASN A 626 8.95 -16.79 0.81
C ASN A 626 8.57 -16.35 -0.61
N GLN A 627 9.29 -16.89 -1.59
CA GLN A 627 9.13 -16.55 -3.01
C GLN A 627 7.67 -16.72 -3.47
N THR A 628 7.01 -17.85 -3.15
CA THR A 628 5.62 -18.10 -3.55
C THR A 628 4.68 -16.98 -3.09
N ALA A 629 4.73 -16.58 -1.81
CA ALA A 629 3.87 -15.51 -1.28
C ALA A 629 4.21 -14.12 -1.86
N PHE A 630 5.49 -13.85 -2.13
CA PHE A 630 5.94 -12.63 -2.80
C PHE A 630 5.40 -12.55 -4.23
N PHE A 631 5.50 -13.64 -5.00
CA PHE A 631 4.92 -13.74 -6.34
C PHE A 631 3.40 -13.62 -6.31
N THR A 632 2.69 -14.33 -5.43
CA THR A 632 1.23 -14.20 -5.30
C THR A 632 0.83 -12.74 -5.07
N SER A 633 1.48 -12.01 -4.16
CA SER A 633 1.15 -10.60 -3.92
C SER A 633 1.40 -9.69 -5.13
N ILE A 634 2.43 -9.96 -5.94
CA ILE A 634 2.71 -9.21 -7.17
C ILE A 634 1.64 -9.51 -8.24
N PHE A 635 1.24 -10.77 -8.40
CA PHE A 635 0.18 -11.16 -9.33
C PHE A 635 -1.22 -10.69 -8.87
N GLU A 636 -1.51 -10.64 -7.56
CA GLU A 636 -2.71 -10.02 -6.99
C GLU A 636 -2.77 -8.51 -7.32
N ASN A 637 -1.68 -7.77 -7.09
CA ASN A 637 -1.57 -6.34 -7.43
C ASN A 637 -1.78 -6.10 -8.95
N ASN A 638 -1.20 -6.96 -9.79
CA ASN A 638 -1.38 -6.92 -11.23
C ASN A 638 -2.84 -7.23 -11.63
N GLY A 639 -3.47 -8.23 -11.01
CA GLY A 639 -4.88 -8.57 -11.20
C GLY A 639 -5.81 -7.40 -10.88
N ALA A 640 -5.54 -6.65 -9.80
CA ALA A 640 -6.32 -5.44 -9.49
C ALA A 640 -6.20 -4.33 -10.56
N LYS A 641 -5.07 -4.28 -11.29
CA LYS A 641 -4.88 -3.38 -12.45
C LYS A 641 -5.66 -3.87 -13.68
N ASP A 642 -5.63 -5.18 -13.95
CA ASP A 642 -6.36 -5.82 -15.06
C ASP A 642 -7.88 -5.76 -14.88
N GLU A 643 -8.40 -6.11 -13.69
CA GLU A 643 -9.82 -5.97 -13.30
C GLU A 643 -10.32 -4.52 -13.43
N SER A 644 -9.42 -3.53 -13.34
CA SER A 644 -9.72 -2.10 -13.53
C SER A 644 -9.72 -1.65 -15.00
N GLY A 645 -9.42 -2.56 -15.93
CA GLY A 645 -9.40 -2.33 -17.38
C GLY A 645 -8.10 -1.71 -17.91
N PHE A 646 -6.96 -1.90 -17.23
CA PHE A 646 -5.66 -1.37 -17.65
C PHE A 646 -4.68 -2.49 -18.01
N PRO A 647 -3.94 -2.36 -19.13
CA PRO A 647 -3.07 -3.44 -19.63
C PRO A 647 -1.96 -3.80 -18.64
N VAL A 648 -1.76 -5.09 -18.41
CA VAL A 648 -0.67 -5.65 -17.59
C VAL A 648 0.47 -6.16 -18.49
N SER A 649 1.70 -6.09 -17.99
CA SER A 649 2.90 -6.53 -18.69
C SER A 649 3.94 -7.10 -17.71
N VAL A 650 4.99 -7.76 -18.22
CA VAL A 650 6.13 -8.18 -17.39
C VAL A 650 6.83 -6.99 -16.72
N ALA A 651 6.67 -5.76 -17.23
CA ALA A 651 7.18 -4.55 -16.59
C ALA A 651 6.44 -4.21 -15.27
N ASP A 652 5.17 -4.59 -15.13
CA ASP A 652 4.44 -4.47 -13.85
C ASP A 652 5.00 -5.45 -12.81
N THR A 653 5.20 -6.71 -13.20
CA THR A 653 5.77 -7.79 -12.38
C THR A 653 7.21 -7.49 -11.97
N PHE A 654 8.08 -7.23 -12.95
CA PHE A 654 9.51 -6.94 -12.75
C PHE A 654 9.74 -5.61 -12.04
N GLY A 655 8.87 -4.62 -12.25
CA GLY A 655 8.91 -3.34 -11.54
C GLY A 655 8.70 -3.48 -10.04
N GLN A 656 7.87 -4.43 -9.61
CA GLN A 656 7.62 -4.70 -8.20
C GLN A 656 8.77 -5.45 -7.51
N PHE A 657 9.62 -6.18 -8.25
CA PHE A 657 10.87 -6.73 -7.69
C PHE A 657 11.76 -5.61 -7.14
N TRP A 658 12.04 -4.57 -7.94
CA TRP A 658 12.78 -3.37 -7.52
C TRP A 658 12.12 -2.63 -6.35
N GLY A 659 10.81 -2.84 -6.16
CA GLY A 659 10.06 -2.42 -4.98
C GLY A 659 10.59 -2.97 -3.65
N THR A 660 11.30 -4.10 -3.65
CA THR A 660 11.95 -4.70 -2.46
C THR A 660 13.03 -3.80 -1.85
N TRP A 661 13.59 -2.85 -2.62
CA TRP A 661 14.58 -1.89 -2.14
C TRP A 661 14.02 -0.47 -1.94
N LEU A 662 12.71 -0.26 -2.13
CA LEU A 662 12.04 0.98 -1.72
C LEU A 662 11.91 1.02 -0.18
N PRO A 663 11.86 2.22 0.45
CA PRO A 663 11.73 2.33 1.90
C PRO A 663 10.34 1.87 2.40
N ASP A 664 10.32 1.24 3.58
CA ASP A 664 9.12 0.68 4.22
C ASP A 664 7.95 1.67 4.37
N ASP A 665 8.25 2.97 4.51
CA ASP A 665 7.25 4.03 4.70
C ASP A 665 6.64 4.54 3.39
N LYS A 666 7.11 4.06 2.23
CA LYS A 666 6.60 4.32 0.87
C LYS A 666 6.20 5.78 0.65
N VAL A 667 7.14 6.70 0.90
CA VAL A 667 6.99 8.17 0.81
C VAL A 667 6.21 8.64 -0.43
N TYR A 668 6.38 7.95 -1.57
CA TYR A 668 5.66 8.16 -2.82
C TYR A 668 5.14 6.81 -3.36
N SER A 669 3.91 6.78 -3.88
CA SER A 669 3.33 5.59 -4.52
C SER A 669 3.30 5.72 -6.05
N ASN A 670 3.07 6.94 -6.54
CA ASN A 670 3.06 7.32 -7.95
C ASN A 670 4.23 8.29 -8.22
N TYR A 671 4.74 8.33 -9.45
CA TYR A 671 5.89 9.16 -9.84
C TYR A 671 5.56 10.66 -9.76
N SER A 672 4.31 11.03 -10.05
CA SER A 672 3.83 12.40 -9.87
C SER A 672 3.67 12.82 -8.39
N ASP A 673 3.68 11.88 -7.43
CA ASP A 673 3.63 12.23 -6.00
C ASP A 673 4.90 12.97 -5.56
N ILE A 674 6.02 12.80 -6.27
CA ILE A 674 7.29 13.53 -6.02
C ILE A 674 7.06 15.05 -6.10
N ALA A 675 6.12 15.51 -6.95
CA ALA A 675 5.72 16.91 -7.09
C ALA A 675 4.77 17.42 -5.97
N SER A 676 4.43 16.59 -4.99
CA SER A 676 3.56 16.97 -3.87
C SER A 676 4.15 18.10 -3.02
N LYS A 677 3.31 18.82 -2.29
CA LYS A 677 3.75 19.92 -1.42
C LYS A 677 4.63 19.41 -0.27
N ASN A 678 5.70 20.16 0.02
CA ASN A 678 6.68 19.90 1.09
C ASN A 678 7.65 18.74 0.83
N THR A 679 7.70 18.18 -0.37
CA THR A 679 8.81 17.30 -0.80
C THR A 679 10.07 18.12 -1.07
N ALA A 680 11.26 17.51 -0.96
CA ALA A 680 12.52 18.20 -1.26
C ALA A 680 12.59 18.70 -2.72
N PHE A 681 11.91 18.00 -3.63
CA PHE A 681 11.74 18.44 -5.01
C PHE A 681 10.85 19.70 -5.10
N SER A 682 9.67 19.70 -4.46
CA SER A 682 8.75 20.85 -4.49
C SER A 682 9.31 22.13 -3.84
N LEU A 683 10.19 21.98 -2.86
CA LEU A 683 10.88 23.08 -2.19
C LEU A 683 12.06 23.64 -3.01
N GLY A 684 12.46 22.94 -4.09
CA GLY A 684 13.59 23.29 -4.94
C GLY A 684 14.95 22.80 -4.43
N ASP A 685 14.98 21.96 -3.39
CA ASP A 685 16.21 21.45 -2.76
C ASP A 685 16.82 20.27 -3.51
N ALA A 686 16.00 19.47 -4.20
CA ALA A 686 16.39 18.34 -5.04
C ALA A 686 16.38 18.67 -6.55
N PRO A 687 17.17 17.95 -7.39
CA PRO A 687 17.07 18.01 -8.85
C PRO A 687 15.73 17.46 -9.36
N MET A 688 15.39 17.77 -10.60
CA MET A 688 14.36 17.07 -11.37
C MET A 688 14.81 15.62 -11.64
N PRO A 689 14.09 14.59 -11.12
CA PRO A 689 14.32 13.21 -11.53
C PRO A 689 13.68 12.98 -12.90
N ILE A 690 14.43 12.37 -13.81
CA ILE A 690 13.95 12.01 -15.15
C ILE A 690 14.30 10.55 -15.42
N VAL A 691 13.29 9.76 -15.76
CA VAL A 691 13.45 8.37 -16.22
C VAL A 691 13.15 8.29 -17.71
N CYS A 692 13.91 7.52 -18.48
CA CYS A 692 13.78 7.45 -19.94
C CYS A 692 13.39 6.06 -20.46
N PHE A 693 12.40 6.01 -21.36
CA PHE A 693 11.93 4.80 -22.03
C PHE A 693 12.18 4.87 -23.54
N ALA A 694 12.23 3.71 -24.18
CA ALA A 694 12.25 3.56 -25.63
C ALA A 694 10.92 2.98 -26.16
N GLU A 695 10.67 3.16 -27.45
CA GLU A 695 9.43 2.76 -28.11
C GLU A 695 9.67 1.67 -29.16
N VAL A 696 8.92 0.57 -29.11
CA VAL A 696 8.82 -0.38 -30.23
C VAL A 696 7.54 -0.11 -31.01
N ILE A 697 7.63 -0.08 -32.34
CA ILE A 697 6.50 0.32 -33.19
C ILE A 697 6.20 -0.80 -34.20
N PRO A 698 5.03 -1.47 -34.10
CA PRO A 698 4.61 -2.51 -35.02
C PRO A 698 4.81 -2.13 -36.50
N GLY A 699 5.49 -2.99 -37.24
CA GLY A 699 5.79 -2.81 -38.66
C GLY A 699 6.81 -1.70 -39.03
N LYS A 700 7.19 -0.79 -38.11
CA LYS A 700 8.24 0.23 -38.34
C LYS A 700 9.59 -0.13 -37.70
N SER A 701 9.58 -0.77 -36.53
CA SER A 701 10.77 -1.26 -35.83
C SER A 701 11.41 -2.46 -36.55
N PRO A 702 12.72 -2.68 -36.42
CA PRO A 702 13.34 -3.96 -36.76
C PRO A 702 12.92 -5.08 -35.80
N GLU A 703 12.97 -6.31 -36.31
CA GLU A 703 12.59 -7.54 -35.61
C GLU A 703 13.67 -8.61 -35.81
N ILE A 704 13.91 -9.45 -34.79
CA ILE A 704 14.70 -10.68 -34.89
C ILE A 704 13.86 -11.79 -34.26
N GLY A 705 13.52 -12.83 -35.01
CA GLY A 705 12.66 -13.91 -34.49
C GLY A 705 11.25 -13.47 -34.07
N LYS A 706 10.75 -12.33 -34.61
CA LYS A 706 9.58 -11.53 -34.20
C LYS A 706 9.75 -10.65 -32.97
N LEU A 707 10.85 -10.77 -32.22
CA LEU A 707 11.16 -9.84 -31.13
C LEU A 707 11.51 -8.47 -31.73
N MET A 708 10.54 -7.54 -31.67
CA MET A 708 10.70 -6.15 -32.11
C MET A 708 11.56 -5.36 -31.12
N TYR A 709 12.54 -4.60 -31.60
CA TYR A 709 13.42 -3.77 -30.76
C TYR A 709 13.54 -2.34 -31.30
N PRO A 710 13.87 -1.34 -30.46
CA PRO A 710 14.02 0.06 -30.88
C PRO A 710 15.36 0.27 -31.61
N GLY A 711 15.47 -0.24 -32.84
CA GLY A 711 16.69 -0.16 -33.67
C GLY A 711 16.59 0.75 -34.90
N PHE A 712 17.74 1.23 -35.38
CA PHE A 712 17.84 2.23 -36.45
C PHE A 712 17.29 1.74 -37.81
N ASN A 713 16.22 2.39 -38.28
CA ASN A 713 15.62 2.13 -39.59
C ASN A 713 16.32 2.95 -40.70
N LYS A 714 17.23 2.31 -41.47
CA LYS A 714 17.94 2.90 -42.63
C LYS A 714 17.08 3.67 -43.63
N SER A 715 15.80 3.29 -43.80
CA SER A 715 14.92 3.82 -44.84
C SER A 715 14.19 5.08 -44.40
N THR A 716 13.73 5.14 -43.15
CA THR A 716 13.11 6.34 -42.57
C THR A 716 14.14 7.32 -42.02
N ARG A 717 15.39 6.86 -41.82
CA ARG A 717 16.55 7.59 -41.24
C ARG A 717 16.39 8.12 -39.82
N PHE A 718 15.19 8.11 -39.28
CA PHE A 718 14.91 8.49 -37.90
C PHE A 718 13.63 7.80 -37.44
N ASN A 719 13.68 7.03 -36.36
CA ASN A 719 12.50 6.48 -35.67
C ASN A 719 12.86 5.86 -34.31
N LEU A 720 13.46 6.64 -33.41
CA LEU A 720 13.73 6.23 -32.01
C LEU A 720 13.12 7.28 -31.09
N THR A 721 11.87 7.07 -30.68
CA THR A 721 11.21 7.90 -29.66
C THR A 721 11.82 7.55 -28.32
N ALA A 722 12.64 8.47 -27.81
CA ALA A 722 12.99 8.48 -26.40
C ALA A 722 11.87 9.24 -25.67
N TYR A 723 11.10 8.54 -24.86
CA TYR A 723 10.17 9.16 -23.92
C TYR A 723 10.92 9.54 -22.64
N GLU A 724 10.60 10.69 -22.08
CA GLU A 724 11.00 11.06 -20.73
C GLU A 724 9.78 11.09 -19.80
N VAL A 725 9.99 10.64 -18.57
CA VAL A 725 9.05 10.75 -17.45
C VAL A 725 9.62 11.70 -16.43
N THR A 726 8.86 12.72 -16.07
CA THR A 726 9.15 13.65 -14.97
C THR A 726 7.97 13.64 -13.97
N PRO A 727 8.12 14.18 -12.74
CA PRO A 727 6.99 14.34 -11.82
C PRO A 727 5.85 15.21 -12.34
N PHE A 728 6.11 16.07 -13.34
CA PHE A 728 5.10 16.94 -13.96
C PHE A 728 4.52 16.32 -15.23
N GLU A 729 5.37 15.92 -16.18
CA GLU A 729 4.98 15.52 -17.54
C GLU A 729 5.71 14.28 -18.08
N PHE A 730 4.98 13.54 -18.92
CA PHE A 730 5.40 12.41 -19.74
C PHE A 730 5.32 12.78 -21.22
N GLY A 731 6.34 12.48 -22.01
CA GLY A 731 6.31 12.78 -23.45
C GLY A 731 7.67 12.64 -24.13
N SER A 732 7.81 13.27 -25.31
CA SER A 732 9.10 13.29 -26.03
C SER A 732 9.37 14.64 -26.71
N TRP A 733 10.65 14.98 -26.79
CA TRP A 733 11.16 16.21 -27.40
C TRP A 733 11.34 16.08 -28.93
N VAL A 734 11.99 17.07 -29.55
CA VAL A 734 12.45 16.97 -30.95
C VAL A 734 13.27 15.70 -31.14
N GLY A 735 12.91 14.91 -32.14
CA GLY A 735 13.44 13.54 -32.28
C GLY A 735 12.62 12.46 -31.56
N GLY A 736 11.34 12.69 -31.25
CA GLY A 736 10.33 11.66 -31.10
C GLY A 736 9.26 11.74 -32.19
N ARG A 737 8.48 10.67 -32.41
CA ARG A 737 7.28 10.75 -33.28
C ARG A 737 6.08 11.46 -32.62
N VAL A 738 6.12 11.66 -31.29
CA VAL A 738 5.11 12.43 -30.54
C VAL A 738 5.39 13.95 -30.54
N GLN A 739 6.59 14.38 -30.10
CA GLN A 739 6.96 15.82 -29.99
C GLN A 739 5.98 16.66 -29.14
N ALA A 740 5.53 16.08 -28.03
CA ALA A 740 4.48 16.59 -27.17
C ALA A 740 4.48 15.90 -25.79
N PHE A 741 3.72 16.47 -24.85
CA PHE A 741 3.69 16.08 -23.44
C PHE A 741 2.26 16.05 -22.88
N ILE A 742 2.00 15.09 -21.99
CA ILE A 742 0.84 15.05 -21.09
C ILE A 742 1.34 15.12 -19.64
N GLN A 743 0.49 15.59 -18.73
CA GLN A 743 0.78 15.59 -17.29
C GLN A 743 0.88 14.15 -16.76
N THR A 744 2.01 13.76 -16.15
CA THR A 744 2.32 12.37 -15.72
C THR A 744 1.24 11.79 -14.83
N LYS A 745 0.67 12.61 -13.94
CA LYS A 745 -0.42 12.23 -13.03
C LYS A 745 -1.67 11.69 -13.74
N PHE A 746 -1.86 12.03 -15.02
CA PHE A 746 -3.01 11.63 -15.83
C PHE A 746 -2.66 10.62 -16.93
N LEU A 747 -1.48 9.99 -16.89
CA LEU A 747 -0.92 9.21 -18.00
C LEU A 747 -1.83 8.07 -18.51
N GLY A 748 -2.55 7.37 -17.64
CA GLY A 748 -3.49 6.32 -18.03
C GLY A 748 -4.83 6.80 -18.63
N THR A 749 -4.99 8.11 -18.85
CA THR A 749 -6.24 8.69 -19.38
C THR A 749 -6.36 8.44 -20.88
N SER A 750 -7.51 7.93 -21.32
CA SER A 750 -7.85 7.85 -22.75
C SER A 750 -8.03 9.26 -23.34
N MET A 751 -7.21 9.59 -24.34
CA MET A 751 -7.16 10.88 -25.03
C MET A 751 -7.47 10.70 -26.51
N THR A 752 -7.87 11.76 -27.20
CA THR A 752 -7.88 11.84 -28.67
C THR A 752 -7.67 13.30 -29.11
N GLN A 753 -6.94 13.53 -30.19
CA GLN A 753 -6.73 14.86 -30.78
C GLN A 753 -6.27 15.93 -29.75
N GLY A 754 -5.45 15.52 -28.78
CA GLY A 754 -4.91 16.40 -27.74
C GLY A 754 -5.77 16.61 -26.49
N LYS A 755 -6.90 15.91 -26.32
CA LYS A 755 -7.90 16.13 -25.25
C LYS A 755 -8.47 14.82 -24.70
N PRO A 756 -9.00 14.78 -23.46
CA PRO A 756 -9.67 13.59 -22.92
C PRO A 756 -10.86 13.14 -23.77
N GLN A 757 -11.01 11.83 -24.00
CA GLN A 757 -12.19 11.28 -24.69
C GLN A 757 -13.44 11.45 -23.81
N ASN A 758 -13.34 11.07 -22.53
CA ASN A 758 -14.33 11.38 -21.50
C ASN A 758 -13.94 12.68 -20.78
N LYS A 759 -14.79 13.71 -20.83
CA LYS A 759 -14.53 15.01 -20.17
C LYS A 759 -14.88 15.03 -18.68
N SER A 760 -15.60 14.02 -18.21
CA SER A 760 -16.02 13.89 -16.81
C SER A 760 -14.93 13.24 -15.96
N GLU A 761 -14.12 12.38 -16.58
CA GLU A 761 -13.46 11.27 -15.92
C GLU A 761 -12.10 11.02 -16.58
N CYS A 762 -11.04 11.06 -15.76
CA CYS A 762 -9.66 10.85 -16.15
C CYS A 762 -8.97 9.98 -15.09
N VAL A 763 -7.85 9.34 -15.45
CA VAL A 763 -7.23 8.30 -14.62
C VAL A 763 -6.08 8.89 -13.81
N GLN A 764 -5.92 8.49 -12.55
CA GLN A 764 -4.75 8.82 -11.72
C GLN A 764 -4.10 7.55 -11.15
N GLY A 765 -2.79 7.62 -10.90
CA GLY A 765 -2.04 6.51 -10.32
C GLY A 765 -1.70 5.39 -11.31
N PHE A 766 -1.89 5.58 -12.62
CA PHE A 766 -1.25 4.72 -13.63
C PHE A 766 0.29 4.89 -13.58
N ASP A 767 0.76 6.05 -13.16
CA ASP A 767 2.16 6.41 -13.01
C ASP A 767 2.85 5.78 -11.78
N LYS A 768 2.56 4.51 -11.42
CA LYS A 768 3.15 3.84 -10.24
C LYS A 768 4.68 3.88 -10.27
N LEU A 769 5.30 4.20 -9.14
CA LEU A 769 6.76 4.32 -9.02
C LEU A 769 7.46 3.01 -9.46
N THR A 770 6.94 1.86 -9.04
CA THR A 770 7.43 0.54 -9.44
C THR A 770 7.19 0.23 -10.92
N LEU A 771 6.06 0.66 -11.52
CA LEU A 771 5.87 0.53 -12.98
C LEU A 771 6.89 1.37 -13.76
N MET A 772 7.27 2.55 -13.28
CA MET A 772 8.34 3.34 -13.91
C MET A 772 9.70 2.65 -13.78
N GLN A 773 10.02 2.05 -12.62
CA GLN A 773 11.22 1.22 -12.42
C GLN A 773 11.25 -0.02 -13.33
N GLY A 774 10.11 -0.71 -13.46
CA GLY A 774 9.97 -1.88 -14.32
C GLY A 774 10.05 -1.54 -15.80
N THR A 775 9.35 -0.49 -16.25
CA THR A 775 9.37 -0.03 -17.64
C THR A 775 10.77 0.43 -18.04
N THR A 776 11.46 1.20 -17.19
CA THR A 776 12.82 1.66 -17.52
C THR A 776 13.85 0.55 -17.59
N ALA A 777 13.61 -0.59 -16.94
CA ALA A 777 14.48 -1.76 -16.90
C ALA A 777 13.91 -2.97 -17.68
N ASN A 778 12.84 -2.79 -18.47
CA ASN A 778 12.28 -3.84 -19.34
C ASN A 778 13.19 -4.05 -20.55
N ALA A 779 14.28 -4.78 -20.34
CA ALA A 779 15.25 -5.18 -21.36
C ALA A 779 15.03 -6.63 -21.86
N PHE A 780 13.92 -7.28 -21.49
CA PHE A 780 13.63 -8.69 -21.81
C PHE A 780 13.74 -8.98 -23.31
N THR A 781 13.29 -8.06 -24.17
CA THR A 781 13.48 -8.16 -25.62
C THR A 781 14.95 -8.35 -26.02
N ALA A 782 15.87 -7.58 -25.43
CA ALA A 782 17.30 -7.70 -25.73
C ALA A 782 17.91 -8.98 -25.14
N TRP A 783 17.53 -9.35 -23.91
CA TRP A 783 17.97 -10.58 -23.26
C TRP A 783 17.54 -11.83 -24.06
N PHE A 784 16.31 -11.86 -24.59
CA PHE A 784 15.84 -12.97 -25.41
C PHE A 784 16.48 -12.99 -26.80
N ILE A 785 16.72 -11.86 -27.46
CA ILE A 785 17.40 -11.87 -28.77
C ILE A 785 18.87 -12.35 -28.62
N ASP A 786 19.53 -12.00 -27.51
CA ASP A 786 20.87 -12.50 -27.19
C ASP A 786 20.84 -14.01 -26.84
N SER A 787 19.97 -14.43 -25.93
CA SER A 787 19.86 -15.83 -25.45
C SER A 787 19.38 -16.81 -26.54
N PHE A 788 18.42 -16.41 -27.38
CA PHE A 788 17.79 -17.31 -28.37
C PHE A 788 18.58 -17.39 -29.68
N TYR A 789 19.33 -16.34 -30.04
CA TYR A 789 19.96 -16.23 -31.37
C TYR A 789 21.46 -15.91 -31.32
N GLY A 790 22.04 -15.64 -30.15
CA GLY A 790 23.44 -15.21 -30.01
C GLY A 790 23.69 -13.82 -30.59
N ILE A 791 22.67 -12.95 -30.60
CA ILE A 791 22.73 -11.60 -31.18
C ILE A 791 22.56 -10.56 -30.07
N PRO A 792 23.65 -10.00 -29.52
CA PRO A 792 23.55 -8.92 -28.55
C PRO A 792 23.01 -7.67 -29.22
N VAL A 793 21.83 -7.21 -28.77
CA VAL A 793 21.17 -5.99 -29.29
C VAL A 793 21.73 -4.72 -28.64
N PHE A 794 22.38 -4.84 -27.48
CA PHE A 794 23.30 -3.83 -26.96
C PHE A 794 24.46 -3.59 -27.95
N ALA A 795 25.04 -2.40 -27.94
CA ALA A 795 25.52 -1.76 -29.18
C ALA A 795 26.71 -2.43 -29.93
N LYS A 796 26.46 -3.44 -30.79
CA LYS A 796 27.36 -3.82 -31.90
C LYS A 796 26.75 -4.61 -33.09
N ARG A 797 26.88 -4.00 -34.29
CA ARG A 797 27.01 -4.63 -35.64
C ARG A 797 25.73 -5.10 -36.36
N TRP A 798 25.91 -5.72 -37.54
CA TRP A 798 25.11 -5.53 -38.77
C TRP A 798 25.18 -6.78 -39.67
N LEU A 799 24.30 -7.15 -40.62
CA LEU A 799 22.90 -6.89 -41.10
C LEU A 799 22.60 -8.07 -42.13
N GLU A 800 21.59 -8.17 -43.03
CA GLU A 800 20.40 -7.38 -43.44
C GLU A 800 19.38 -8.29 -44.18
N LYS A 801 18.06 -8.13 -43.95
CA LYS A 801 16.98 -8.06 -44.98
C LYS A 801 15.57 -7.93 -44.37
N ARG A 802 14.67 -7.28 -45.11
CA ARG A 802 13.25 -7.00 -44.80
C ARG A 802 12.33 -7.70 -45.82
N GLN A 803 11.01 -7.83 -45.67
CA GLN A 803 10.01 -7.69 -44.58
C GLN A 803 8.65 -7.91 -45.28
N LYS A 804 7.62 -8.47 -44.62
CA LYS A 804 6.22 -8.07 -44.83
C LYS A 804 5.25 -8.70 -43.81
N VAL A 805 4.20 -7.93 -43.52
CA VAL A 805 3.01 -8.29 -42.75
C VAL A 805 2.50 -9.70 -43.06
N ASN A 806 2.22 -10.48 -42.02
CA ASN A 806 1.42 -11.71 -42.11
C ASN A 806 0.29 -11.65 -41.06
N PRO A 807 -0.96 -12.06 -41.39
CA PRO A 807 -2.06 -12.09 -40.42
C PRO A 807 -1.88 -13.13 -39.30
N ASP A 808 -1.08 -14.18 -39.50
CA ASP A 808 -0.80 -15.16 -38.45
C ASP A 808 0.31 -14.64 -37.52
N ILE A 809 -0.09 -14.00 -36.42
CA ILE A 809 0.75 -13.94 -35.21
C ILE A 809 0.72 -15.33 -34.56
N ASN A 810 1.42 -16.28 -35.19
CA ASN A 810 2.00 -17.38 -34.42
C ASN A 810 2.90 -16.76 -33.34
N ASP A 811 3.05 -17.42 -32.20
CA ASP A 811 3.83 -16.90 -31.08
C ASP A 811 5.33 -16.69 -31.40
N VAL A 812 6.08 -16.00 -30.53
CA VAL A 812 7.55 -16.03 -30.58
C VAL A 812 7.99 -17.47 -30.35
N PRO A 813 8.74 -18.09 -31.30
CA PRO A 813 9.08 -19.50 -31.20
C PRO A 813 10.22 -19.68 -30.19
N ILE A 814 9.87 -19.87 -28.92
CA ILE A 814 10.79 -20.19 -27.82
C ILE A 814 11.63 -21.42 -28.21
N PRO A 815 12.99 -21.30 -28.26
CA PRO A 815 13.86 -22.44 -28.54
C PRO A 815 13.70 -23.54 -27.49
N ARG A 816 13.84 -24.81 -27.90
CA ARG A 816 13.54 -25.95 -27.01
C ARG A 816 14.45 -26.07 -25.80
N ASP A 817 15.63 -25.49 -25.87
CA ASP A 817 16.63 -25.36 -24.82
C ASP A 817 16.39 -24.15 -23.88
N GLN A 818 15.39 -23.32 -24.17
CA GLN A 818 15.10 -22.06 -23.46
C GLN A 818 13.74 -22.08 -22.71
N TYR A 819 12.99 -23.20 -22.70
CA TYR A 819 11.79 -23.30 -21.87
C TYR A 819 12.13 -23.28 -20.37
N ASP A 820 13.25 -23.88 -19.98
CA ASP A 820 13.76 -23.87 -18.59
C ASP A 820 14.49 -22.56 -18.22
N ASN A 821 14.39 -21.49 -19.04
CA ASN A 821 15.00 -20.19 -18.79
C ASN A 821 14.01 -19.31 -17.98
N PRO A 822 14.27 -18.98 -16.71
CA PRO A 822 13.24 -18.36 -15.87
C PRO A 822 12.88 -16.90 -16.23
N LEU A 823 13.65 -16.24 -17.10
CA LEU A 823 13.20 -14.99 -17.72
C LEU A 823 12.06 -15.23 -18.70
N VAL A 824 12.10 -16.36 -19.43
CA VAL A 824 11.02 -16.84 -20.32
C VAL A 824 9.84 -17.32 -19.49
N GLU A 825 10.10 -18.08 -18.41
CA GLU A 825 9.08 -18.51 -17.44
C GLU A 825 8.31 -17.30 -16.88
N LEU A 826 8.98 -16.26 -16.39
CA LEU A 826 8.34 -15.05 -15.86
C LEU A 826 7.43 -14.34 -16.88
N VAL A 827 7.83 -14.25 -18.15
CA VAL A 827 7.03 -13.65 -19.22
C VAL A 827 5.86 -14.56 -19.62
N ASN A 828 6.07 -15.88 -19.60
CA ASN A 828 5.05 -16.89 -19.91
C ASN A 828 4.00 -17.03 -18.80
N GLU A 829 4.39 -17.02 -17.53
CA GLU A 829 3.46 -16.97 -16.38
C GLU A 829 2.67 -15.65 -16.38
N THR A 830 3.33 -14.51 -16.68
CA THR A 830 2.63 -13.23 -16.88
C THR A 830 1.66 -13.30 -18.06
N ALA A 831 1.99 -14.02 -19.14
CA ALA A 831 1.09 -14.21 -20.28
C ALA A 831 -0.13 -15.09 -19.89
N MET A 832 0.13 -16.25 -19.29
CA MET A 832 -0.88 -17.24 -18.91
C MET A 832 -1.86 -16.75 -17.84
N TYR A 833 -1.41 -15.94 -16.87
CA TYR A 833 -2.27 -15.44 -15.80
C TYR A 833 -3.27 -14.38 -16.28
N PHE A 834 -2.94 -13.62 -17.33
CA PHE A 834 -3.75 -12.49 -17.84
C PHE A 834 -4.35 -12.74 -19.24
N ASP A 835 -4.40 -14.01 -19.71
CA ASP A 835 -4.91 -14.42 -21.03
C ASP A 835 -4.27 -13.68 -22.23
N LEU A 836 -2.98 -13.34 -22.10
CA LEU A 836 -2.17 -12.67 -23.12
C LEU A 836 -1.31 -13.68 -23.91
N THR A 837 -0.85 -13.31 -25.10
CA THR A 837 0.31 -13.99 -25.70
C THR A 837 1.61 -13.55 -25.06
N PHE A 838 2.68 -14.35 -25.21
CA PHE A 838 4.04 -14.01 -24.79
C PHE A 838 4.53 -12.67 -25.37
N ASN A 839 4.03 -12.26 -26.54
CA ASN A 839 4.38 -10.98 -27.17
C ASN A 839 3.65 -9.79 -26.52
N GLU A 840 2.40 -9.97 -26.10
CA GLU A 840 1.60 -8.91 -25.48
C GLU A 840 2.05 -8.65 -24.04
N SER A 841 2.49 -9.68 -23.30
CA SER A 841 3.07 -9.51 -21.96
C SER A 841 4.52 -8.96 -21.96
N LEU A 842 5.27 -9.11 -23.06
CA LEU A 842 6.69 -8.75 -23.15
C LEU A 842 6.97 -7.24 -23.09
N TRP A 843 6.14 -6.42 -23.74
CA TRP A 843 6.35 -4.97 -23.82
C TRP A 843 5.51 -4.24 -22.77
N ALA A 844 6.02 -3.13 -22.25
CA ALA A 844 5.28 -2.34 -21.29
C ALA A 844 4.19 -1.54 -22.03
N THR A 845 2.97 -2.07 -22.05
CA THR A 845 1.85 -1.49 -22.80
C THR A 845 1.20 -0.35 -22.01
N TYR A 846 1.18 0.84 -22.61
CA TYR A 846 0.60 2.05 -22.04
C TYR A 846 -0.56 2.52 -22.94
N PRO A 847 -1.75 2.84 -22.40
CA PRO A 847 -2.78 3.56 -23.15
C PRO A 847 -2.18 4.84 -23.75
N ASN A 848 -2.38 5.12 -25.03
CA ASN A 848 -1.69 6.22 -25.70
C ASN A 848 -2.34 7.58 -25.38
N PRO A 849 -1.72 8.46 -24.58
CA PRO A 849 -2.26 9.79 -24.34
C PRO A 849 -2.17 10.72 -25.56
N PHE A 850 -1.48 10.29 -26.63
CA PHE A 850 -1.25 11.05 -27.87
C PHE A 850 -2.06 10.56 -29.08
N GLU A 851 -3.06 9.69 -28.90
CA GLU A 851 -3.89 9.18 -30.01
C GLU A 851 -4.47 10.33 -30.88
N ASP A 852 -4.35 10.19 -32.20
CA ASP A 852 -4.76 11.18 -33.21
C ASP A 852 -4.18 12.61 -33.04
N TYR A 853 -3.15 12.81 -32.19
CA TYR A 853 -2.53 14.12 -32.00
C TYR A 853 -1.74 14.60 -33.23
N ASN A 854 -1.15 13.67 -34.00
CA ASN A 854 -0.44 13.95 -35.25
C ASN A 854 -0.55 12.74 -36.20
N GLU A 855 -0.10 12.88 -37.46
CA GLU A 855 -0.21 11.81 -38.48
C GLU A 855 0.58 10.52 -38.14
N ASP A 856 1.61 10.58 -37.28
CA ASP A 856 2.34 9.41 -36.78
C ASP A 856 1.69 8.74 -35.54
N MET A 857 0.64 9.36 -34.97
CA MET A 857 -0.21 8.84 -33.87
C MET A 857 -1.62 8.43 -34.31
N LYS A 858 -1.89 8.50 -35.61
CA LYS A 858 -3.23 8.36 -36.17
C LYS A 858 -3.74 6.93 -36.05
N GLY A 859 -4.84 6.72 -35.31
CA GLY A 859 -5.35 5.39 -34.98
C GLY A 859 -4.36 4.52 -34.19
N VAL A 860 -3.53 5.14 -33.34
CA VAL A 860 -2.60 4.44 -32.44
C VAL A 860 -3.13 4.56 -31.01
N SER A 861 -3.83 3.52 -30.55
CA SER A 861 -4.48 3.47 -29.23
C SER A 861 -3.51 3.21 -28.07
N GLU A 862 -2.34 2.63 -28.35
CA GLU A 862 -1.38 2.16 -27.33
C GLU A 862 0.07 2.47 -27.69
N LEU A 863 0.93 2.55 -26.67
CA LEU A 863 2.38 2.67 -26.78
C LEU A 863 3.03 1.42 -26.19
N LEU A 864 3.93 0.79 -26.94
CA LEU A 864 4.71 -0.37 -26.49
C LEU A 864 6.10 0.10 -26.07
N LEU A 865 6.37 0.10 -24.76
CA LEU A 865 7.56 0.71 -24.17
C LEU A 865 8.54 -0.32 -23.62
N VAL A 866 9.83 0.00 -23.70
CA VAL A 866 10.96 -0.83 -23.22
C VAL A 866 12.07 0.02 -22.60
N ASP A 867 13.07 -0.65 -22.01
CA ASP A 867 14.28 -0.02 -21.45
C ASP A 867 14.96 0.91 -22.48
N GLY A 868 15.21 2.16 -22.06
CA GLY A 868 15.80 3.21 -22.90
C GLY A 868 17.13 2.84 -23.56
N SER A 869 17.93 1.97 -22.94
CA SER A 869 19.27 1.58 -23.43
C SER A 869 19.24 0.84 -24.76
N LEU A 870 18.13 0.17 -25.09
CA LEU A 870 17.97 -0.59 -26.34
C LEU A 870 18.00 0.32 -27.59
N THR A 871 17.88 1.64 -27.44
CA THR A 871 18.05 2.64 -28.52
C THR A 871 19.49 2.76 -29.04
N LEU A 872 20.45 2.03 -28.46
CA LEU A 872 21.90 2.21 -28.61
C LEU A 872 22.44 3.47 -27.90
N GLU A 873 21.59 4.27 -27.26
CA GLU A 873 21.97 5.38 -26.39
C GLU A 873 21.85 4.97 -24.91
N SER A 874 22.79 4.18 -24.38
CA SER A 874 22.75 3.75 -22.96
C SER A 874 22.93 4.90 -21.96
N ASN A 875 23.27 6.11 -22.42
CA ASN A 875 23.32 7.32 -21.60
C ASN A 875 22.05 8.16 -21.86
N PRO A 876 21.20 8.43 -20.85
CA PRO A 876 19.95 9.19 -20.99
C PRO A 876 20.19 10.70 -21.15
N LEU A 877 20.83 11.08 -22.26
CA LEU A 877 21.31 12.44 -22.51
C LEU A 877 20.32 13.33 -23.25
N ARG A 878 19.38 12.76 -24.02
CA ARG A 878 18.37 13.53 -24.77
C ARG A 878 17.61 14.56 -23.92
N PRO A 879 17.11 14.24 -22.70
CA PRO A 879 16.49 15.23 -21.81
C PRO A 879 17.41 16.39 -21.38
N LEU A 880 18.73 16.22 -21.46
CA LEU A 880 19.73 17.17 -20.97
C LEU A 880 20.29 18.09 -22.07
N ILE A 881 20.26 17.65 -23.33
CA ILE A 881 20.87 18.37 -24.47
C ILE A 881 19.90 19.29 -25.22
N ILE A 882 18.61 19.27 -24.88
CA ILE A 882 17.60 20.12 -25.51
C ILE A 882 17.86 21.63 -25.25
N PRO A 883 17.79 22.50 -26.28
CA PRO A 883 18.01 23.94 -26.13
C PRO A 883 17.12 24.62 -25.08
N GLU A 884 15.92 24.10 -24.84
CA GLU A 884 14.90 24.66 -23.95
C GLU A 884 15.35 24.63 -22.47
N ARG A 885 16.07 23.59 -22.04
CA ARG A 885 16.59 23.49 -20.66
C ARG A 885 17.86 24.32 -20.43
N LYS A 886 18.63 24.60 -21.50
CA LYS A 886 19.81 25.49 -21.51
C LYS A 886 20.95 25.05 -20.56
N LEU A 887 21.28 23.76 -20.52
CA LEU A 887 22.34 23.25 -19.63
C LEU A 887 23.71 23.83 -19.98
N ASP A 888 24.49 24.16 -18.95
CA ASP A 888 25.86 24.65 -19.05
C ASP A 888 26.88 23.52 -18.93
N LEU A 889 26.60 22.55 -18.05
CA LEU A 889 27.40 21.36 -17.78
C LEU A 889 26.50 20.12 -17.71
N ILE A 890 26.91 19.04 -18.37
CA ILE A 890 26.33 17.70 -18.23
C ILE A 890 27.44 16.77 -17.73
N ILE A 891 27.24 16.14 -16.57
CA ILE A 891 28.08 15.07 -16.05
C ILE A 891 27.45 13.73 -16.45
N VAL A 892 28.25 12.79 -16.96
CA VAL A 892 27.78 11.47 -17.42
C VAL A 892 28.57 10.38 -16.69
N TYR A 893 27.90 9.63 -15.82
CA TYR A 893 28.42 8.37 -15.33
C TYR A 893 27.99 7.24 -16.26
N GLU A 894 28.97 6.57 -16.87
CA GLU A 894 28.75 5.46 -17.80
C GLU A 894 29.35 4.19 -17.21
N ALA A 895 28.52 3.16 -17.04
CA ALA A 895 28.88 1.83 -16.55
C ALA A 895 28.31 0.75 -17.48
N SER A 896 28.58 0.90 -18.78
CA SER A 896 28.21 -0.02 -19.84
C SER A 896 29.25 -1.12 -20.07
N SER A 897 28.80 -2.32 -20.42
CA SER A 897 29.66 -3.48 -20.73
C SER A 897 30.10 -3.54 -22.20
N ASP A 898 30.47 -2.39 -22.78
CA ASP A 898 30.71 -2.29 -24.23
C ASP A 898 32.02 -2.96 -24.70
N ALA A 899 32.96 -3.25 -23.82
CA ALA A 899 34.31 -3.70 -24.12
C ALA A 899 34.63 -5.08 -23.49
N PRO A 900 35.78 -5.70 -23.84
CA PRO A 900 36.27 -6.88 -23.13
C PRO A 900 36.29 -6.66 -21.61
N ASN A 901 36.08 -7.72 -20.85
CA ASN A 901 35.99 -7.70 -19.38
C ASN A 901 34.86 -6.79 -18.83
N SER A 902 33.82 -6.50 -19.62
CA SER A 902 32.67 -5.66 -19.25
C SER A 902 33.04 -4.21 -18.88
N TRP A 903 34.07 -3.65 -19.54
CA TRP A 903 34.47 -2.25 -19.38
C TRP A 903 33.83 -1.31 -20.40
N VAL A 904 33.88 -0.01 -20.09
CA VAL A 904 33.37 1.08 -20.93
C VAL A 904 34.35 1.43 -22.05
N ASN A 905 33.86 1.83 -23.22
CA ASN A 905 34.69 2.36 -24.32
C ASN A 905 34.10 3.59 -25.05
N GLY A 906 33.01 4.18 -24.53
CA GLY A 906 32.41 5.40 -25.07
C GLY A 906 31.57 5.23 -26.35
N THR A 907 31.20 3.99 -26.70
CA THR A 907 30.28 3.72 -27.83
C THR A 907 28.96 4.49 -27.68
N ASN A 908 28.41 4.60 -26.47
CA ASN A 908 27.14 5.29 -26.22
C ASN A 908 27.22 6.81 -26.46
N LEU A 909 28.31 7.46 -26.06
CA LEU A 909 28.53 8.89 -26.33
C LEU A 909 28.56 9.20 -27.84
N ILE A 910 29.15 8.32 -28.64
CA ILE A 910 29.20 8.47 -30.10
C ILE A 910 27.82 8.28 -30.70
N ASN A 911 27.03 7.31 -30.20
CA ASN A 911 25.64 7.12 -30.64
C ASN A 911 24.79 8.35 -30.34
N THR A 912 24.85 8.92 -29.13
CA THR A 912 24.18 10.18 -28.81
C THR A 912 24.67 11.35 -29.67
N ALA A 913 25.97 11.46 -29.96
CA ALA A 913 26.48 12.50 -30.85
C ALA A 913 25.89 12.39 -32.27
N LEU A 914 25.71 11.16 -32.77
CA LEU A 914 25.09 10.88 -34.07
C LEU A 914 23.59 11.20 -34.08
N THR A 915 22.83 10.84 -33.04
CA THR A 915 21.39 11.10 -33.00
C THR A 915 21.06 12.56 -32.68
N ALA A 916 21.86 13.24 -31.84
CA ALA A 916 21.78 14.68 -31.63
C ALA A 916 22.03 15.44 -32.94
N SER A 917 23.05 15.03 -33.71
CA SER A 917 23.32 15.58 -35.05
C SER A 917 22.14 15.38 -36.02
N GLN A 918 21.49 14.21 -36.00
CA GLN A 918 20.28 13.95 -36.80
C GLN A 918 19.09 14.83 -36.38
N GLY A 919 18.94 15.11 -35.09
CA GLY A 919 17.92 16.02 -34.53
C GLY A 919 18.26 17.50 -34.66
N ASN A 920 19.42 17.87 -35.22
CA ASN A 920 19.98 19.23 -35.22
C ASN A 920 20.11 19.85 -33.80
N ILE A 921 20.41 19.00 -32.81
CA ILE A 921 20.62 19.39 -31.41
C ILE A 921 22.11 19.68 -31.18
N PRO A 922 22.49 20.79 -30.52
CA PRO A 922 23.90 21.09 -30.22
C PRO A 922 24.53 20.06 -29.25
N PHE A 923 25.55 19.35 -29.72
CA PHE A 923 26.31 18.38 -28.92
C PHE A 923 27.83 18.58 -29.12
N PRO A 924 28.68 18.36 -28.11
CA PRO A 924 30.13 18.45 -28.28
C PRO A 924 30.67 17.35 -29.21
N LYS A 925 31.83 17.61 -29.82
CA LYS A 925 32.56 16.60 -30.60
C LYS A 925 33.10 15.52 -29.67
N ILE A 926 32.77 14.27 -29.96
CA ILE A 926 33.30 13.07 -29.30
C ILE A 926 34.31 12.39 -30.25
N PRO A 927 35.47 11.92 -29.78
CA PRO A 927 36.37 11.08 -30.57
C PRO A 927 35.74 9.72 -30.92
N ASP A 928 36.33 9.01 -31.87
CA ASP A 928 35.94 7.62 -32.16
C ASP A 928 36.40 6.65 -31.04
N VAL A 929 35.78 5.46 -30.96
CA VAL A 929 36.07 4.43 -29.94
C VAL A 929 37.55 4.04 -29.91
N ASN A 930 38.22 4.00 -31.07
CA ASN A 930 39.63 3.64 -31.12
C ASN A 930 40.49 4.76 -30.53
N THR A 931 40.20 6.02 -30.84
CA THR A 931 40.85 7.18 -30.19
C THR A 931 40.59 7.21 -28.68
N ILE A 932 39.35 6.99 -28.23
CA ILE A 932 38.98 6.97 -26.79
C ILE A 932 39.86 6.00 -26.00
N VAL A 933 39.94 4.74 -26.45
CA VAL A 933 40.71 3.69 -25.77
C VAL A 933 42.20 3.92 -25.98
N ALA A 934 42.65 4.27 -27.19
CA ALA A 934 44.07 4.42 -27.48
C ALA A 934 44.74 5.59 -26.73
N GLN A 935 43.97 6.63 -26.38
CA GLN A 935 44.38 7.77 -25.55
C GLN A 935 44.05 7.58 -24.05
N ASN A 936 43.62 6.39 -23.63
CA ASN A 936 43.27 6.03 -22.24
C ASN A 936 42.13 6.87 -21.62
N LEU A 937 41.25 7.46 -22.44
CA LEU A 937 40.14 8.30 -21.97
C LEU A 937 39.06 7.46 -21.26
N SER A 938 38.94 6.17 -21.58
CA SER A 938 38.07 5.20 -20.89
C SER A 938 38.51 4.87 -19.46
N PHE A 939 39.66 5.35 -18.99
CA PHE A 939 40.19 5.11 -17.64
C PHE A 939 40.26 6.39 -16.78
N GLN A 940 39.70 7.52 -17.25
CA GLN A 940 39.74 8.78 -16.51
C GLN A 940 38.60 9.75 -16.84
N PRO A 941 38.17 10.56 -15.86
CA PRO A 941 37.37 11.76 -16.09
C PRO A 941 37.90 12.60 -17.25
N THR A 942 37.03 12.89 -18.22
CA THR A 942 37.42 13.63 -19.44
C THR A 942 36.35 14.66 -19.79
N PHE A 943 36.74 15.91 -20.05
CA PHE A 943 35.84 16.93 -20.58
C PHE A 943 35.79 16.91 -22.11
N PHE A 944 34.62 17.12 -22.69
CA PHE A 944 34.40 17.32 -24.12
C PHE A 944 33.66 18.65 -24.37
N GLY A 945 34.06 19.37 -25.43
CA GLY A 945 33.41 20.62 -25.84
C GLY A 945 33.92 21.90 -25.17
N CYS A 946 35.10 21.92 -24.54
CA CYS A 946 35.59 23.10 -23.82
C CYS A 946 35.72 24.37 -24.68
N ASN A 947 35.94 24.21 -25.99
CA ASN A 947 36.03 25.28 -26.99
C ASN A 947 34.83 25.28 -27.96
N ALA A 948 33.69 24.71 -27.56
CA ALA A 948 32.47 24.64 -28.37
C ALA A 948 31.69 25.96 -28.40
N SER A 949 30.62 26.00 -29.21
CA SER A 949 29.73 27.17 -29.32
C SER A 949 29.03 27.48 -28.00
N SER A 950 28.57 28.72 -27.81
CA SER A 950 27.84 29.11 -26.59
C SER A 950 26.53 28.36 -26.36
N SER A 951 25.97 27.78 -27.42
CA SER A 951 24.78 26.91 -27.44
C SER A 951 25.07 25.42 -27.20
N THR A 952 26.34 25.02 -27.06
CA THR A 952 26.73 23.63 -26.79
C THR A 952 27.06 23.47 -25.30
N PRO A 953 26.47 22.50 -24.57
CA PRO A 953 26.83 22.23 -23.18
C PRO A 953 28.27 21.70 -23.07
N LEU A 954 28.94 22.01 -21.96
CA LEU A 954 30.16 21.29 -21.56
C LEU A 954 29.77 19.88 -21.10
N LEU A 955 30.50 18.86 -21.55
CA LEU A 955 30.28 17.48 -21.14
C LEU A 955 31.46 16.99 -20.30
N LEU A 956 31.18 16.40 -19.14
CA LEU A 956 32.14 15.67 -18.31
C LEU A 956 31.76 14.19 -18.33
N TRP A 957 32.64 13.34 -18.83
CA TRP A 957 32.45 11.89 -18.85
C TRP A 957 33.21 11.24 -17.71
N LEU A 958 32.53 10.34 -16.99
CA LEU A 958 33.03 9.55 -15.86
C LEU A 958 32.81 8.06 -16.20
N PRO A 959 33.72 7.42 -16.98
CA PRO A 959 33.61 6.00 -17.30
C PRO A 959 33.91 5.13 -16.08
N ASN A 960 33.10 4.09 -15.85
CA ASN A 960 33.37 3.08 -14.84
C ASN A 960 34.63 2.28 -15.21
N ALA A 961 35.57 2.28 -14.27
CA ALA A 961 36.90 1.70 -14.41
C ALA A 961 37.38 1.27 -13.01
N PRO A 962 38.35 0.35 -12.90
CA PRO A 962 38.87 -0.04 -11.60
C PRO A 962 39.78 1.07 -11.04
N TRP A 963 39.35 1.68 -9.93
CA TRP A 963 40.10 2.69 -9.17
C TRP A 963 40.56 2.14 -7.82
N THR A 964 39.63 1.59 -7.03
CA THR A 964 39.90 0.89 -5.76
C THR A 964 39.58 -0.60 -5.80
N GLY A 965 38.73 -1.03 -6.73
CA GLY A 965 38.34 -2.43 -6.91
C GLY A 965 37.73 -2.70 -8.28
N TYR A 966 37.36 -3.95 -8.53
CA TYR A 966 36.85 -4.38 -9.84
C TYR A 966 35.31 -4.34 -9.87
N THR A 967 34.75 -3.18 -10.25
CA THR A 967 33.29 -2.98 -10.36
C THR A 967 32.68 -3.46 -11.68
N ASN A 968 33.22 -4.53 -12.26
CA ASN A 968 32.72 -5.20 -13.48
C ASN A 968 31.96 -6.51 -13.17
N TYR A 969 31.27 -6.54 -12.03
CA TYR A 969 30.38 -7.63 -11.63
C TYR A 969 29.10 -7.68 -12.51
N SER A 970 28.36 -8.80 -12.45
CA SER A 970 27.16 -8.98 -13.28
C SER A 970 26.08 -7.95 -12.95
N TYR A 971 25.57 -7.28 -13.99
CA TYR A 971 24.42 -6.37 -13.92
C TYR A 971 23.12 -7.03 -13.41
N THR A 972 23.08 -8.37 -13.39
CA THR A 972 21.97 -9.21 -12.90
C THR A 972 22.09 -9.58 -11.42
N GLN A 973 23.10 -9.11 -10.68
CA GLN A 973 23.25 -9.45 -9.25
C GLN A 973 22.09 -8.83 -8.44
N THR A 974 21.31 -9.68 -7.77
CA THR A 974 20.02 -9.32 -7.14
C THR A 974 20.09 -9.00 -5.65
N GLN A 975 21.23 -9.24 -5.00
CA GLN A 975 21.50 -8.94 -3.59
C GLN A 975 22.98 -8.54 -3.41
N PHE A 976 23.26 -7.70 -2.42
CA PHE A 976 24.60 -7.20 -2.10
C PHE A 976 24.81 -7.18 -0.58
N THR A 977 25.98 -7.63 -0.12
CA THR A 977 26.36 -7.39 1.29
C THR A 977 26.67 -5.90 1.50
N PRO A 978 26.58 -5.36 2.73
CA PRO A 978 26.91 -3.96 2.99
C PRO A 978 28.31 -3.56 2.50
N ASN A 979 29.29 -4.48 2.60
CA ASN A 979 30.64 -4.26 2.11
C ASN A 979 30.72 -4.24 0.58
N GLN A 980 29.96 -5.10 -0.12
CA GLN A 980 29.87 -5.05 -1.59
C GLN A 980 29.23 -3.74 -2.08
N VAL A 981 28.22 -3.22 -1.37
CA VAL A 981 27.65 -1.88 -1.66
C VAL A 981 28.70 -0.79 -1.46
N ASP A 982 29.42 -0.79 -0.34
CA ASP A 982 30.42 0.24 -0.05
C ASP A 982 31.62 0.18 -1.02
N ILE A 983 32.03 -1.00 -1.50
CA ILE A 983 33.04 -1.15 -2.58
C ILE A 983 32.55 -0.51 -3.89
N ALA A 984 31.29 -0.74 -4.27
CA ALA A 984 30.71 -0.18 -5.51
C ALA A 984 30.58 1.36 -5.44
N LEU A 985 30.14 1.89 -4.30
CA LEU A 985 30.05 3.33 -4.05
C LEU A 985 31.44 3.98 -4.02
N GLU A 986 32.40 3.42 -3.29
CA GLU A 986 33.75 3.96 -3.14
C GLU A 986 34.51 4.02 -4.47
N ASN A 987 34.42 2.98 -5.32
CA ASN A 987 35.10 3.00 -6.61
C ASN A 987 34.57 4.12 -7.52
N ALA A 988 33.25 4.31 -7.59
CA ALA A 988 32.63 5.40 -8.34
C ALA A 988 32.89 6.78 -7.70
N PHE A 989 33.00 6.85 -6.37
CA PHE A 989 33.45 8.05 -5.66
C PHE A 989 34.88 8.44 -6.07
N GLN A 990 35.80 7.47 -6.17
CA GLN A 990 37.19 7.73 -6.57
C GLN A 990 37.31 8.10 -8.06
N VAL A 991 36.48 7.55 -8.95
CA VAL A 991 36.33 8.05 -10.34
C VAL A 991 35.93 9.54 -10.33
N ALA A 992 34.84 9.89 -9.63
CA ALA A 992 34.28 11.25 -9.64
C ALA A 992 35.19 12.30 -8.97
N THR A 993 35.93 11.92 -7.92
CA THR A 993 36.88 12.79 -7.20
C THR A 993 38.30 12.77 -7.76
N TYR A 994 38.55 12.04 -8.87
CA TYR A 994 39.86 11.83 -9.48
C TYR A 994 40.92 11.36 -8.47
N GLY A 995 40.54 10.32 -7.71
CA GLY A 995 41.34 9.71 -6.65
C GLY A 995 41.42 10.57 -5.40
N ASN A 996 40.32 11.21 -4.97
CA ASN A 996 40.30 12.17 -3.86
C ASN A 996 41.36 13.28 -4.04
N GLY A 997 41.53 13.76 -5.28
CA GLY A 997 42.54 14.74 -5.66
C GLY A 997 43.99 14.23 -5.72
N SER A 998 44.27 12.94 -5.45
CA SER A 998 45.64 12.40 -5.49
C SER A 998 46.25 12.34 -6.90
N VAL A 999 45.44 12.39 -7.96
CA VAL A 999 45.90 12.37 -9.36
C VAL A 999 46.04 13.79 -9.95
N ASP A 1000 45.24 14.76 -9.50
CA ASP A 1000 45.48 16.21 -9.65
C ASP A 1000 44.80 16.96 -8.50
N GLU A 1001 45.58 17.61 -7.63
CA GLU A 1001 45.08 18.39 -6.49
C GLU A 1001 44.15 19.56 -6.90
N ASN A 1002 44.19 19.95 -8.18
CA ASN A 1002 43.34 20.98 -8.76
C ASN A 1002 41.97 20.45 -9.19
N TRP A 1003 41.74 19.13 -9.24
CA TRP A 1003 40.49 18.55 -9.75
C TRP A 1003 39.20 19.12 -9.13
N PRO A 1004 39.11 19.37 -7.81
CA PRO A 1004 37.93 20.00 -7.22
C PRO A 1004 37.68 21.42 -7.71
N ALA A 1005 38.74 22.18 -8.01
CA ALA A 1005 38.63 23.49 -8.65
C ALA A 1005 38.23 23.35 -10.14
N CYS A 1006 38.75 22.34 -10.86
CA CYS A 1006 38.37 22.07 -12.25
C CYS A 1006 36.87 21.74 -12.38
N LEU A 1007 36.31 20.96 -11.46
CA LEU A 1007 34.88 20.67 -11.36
C LEU A 1007 34.06 21.95 -11.12
N ALA A 1008 34.48 22.79 -10.17
CA ALA A 1008 33.79 24.05 -9.88
C ALA A 1008 33.85 25.03 -11.07
N CYS A 1009 35.01 25.14 -11.72
CA CYS A 1009 35.23 25.89 -12.96
C CYS A 1009 34.33 25.41 -14.11
N ALA A 1010 34.08 24.09 -14.21
CA ALA A 1010 33.16 23.52 -15.18
C ALA A 1010 31.70 23.92 -14.90
N ALA A 1011 31.26 23.83 -13.64
CA ALA A 1011 29.90 24.20 -13.25
C ALA A 1011 29.59 25.69 -13.52
N ILE A 1012 30.47 26.62 -13.17
CA ILE A 1012 30.23 28.07 -13.37
C ILE A 1012 30.57 28.58 -14.77
N LYS A 1013 31.03 27.73 -15.70
CA LYS A 1013 31.50 28.16 -17.03
C LYS A 1013 30.47 28.97 -17.82
N GLY A 1014 29.20 28.54 -17.77
CA GLY A 1014 28.11 29.22 -18.47
C GLY A 1014 27.62 30.50 -17.79
N SER A 1015 27.57 30.53 -16.46
CA SER A 1015 27.16 31.70 -15.68
C SER A 1015 28.22 32.82 -15.71
N LEU A 1016 29.52 32.49 -15.65
CA LEU A 1016 30.60 33.45 -15.87
C LEU A 1016 30.47 34.16 -17.23
N ARG A 1017 30.10 33.41 -18.28
CA ARG A 1017 29.84 33.94 -19.63
C ARG A 1017 28.59 34.82 -19.68
N ARG A 1018 27.51 34.48 -18.96
CA ARG A 1018 26.29 35.31 -18.86
C ARG A 1018 26.56 36.65 -18.17
N LEU A 1019 27.40 36.65 -17.13
CA LEU A 1019 27.72 37.81 -16.30
C LEU A 1019 28.89 38.68 -16.82
N ASP A 1020 29.44 38.37 -18.00
CA ASP A 1020 30.66 38.97 -18.58
C ASP A 1020 31.84 39.01 -17.59
N ILE A 1021 32.10 37.88 -16.92
CA ILE A 1021 33.21 37.71 -15.98
C ILE A 1021 34.28 36.86 -16.65
N LYS A 1022 35.50 37.41 -16.80
CA LYS A 1022 36.64 36.64 -17.33
C LYS A 1022 36.88 35.40 -16.46
N MET A 1023 37.02 34.24 -17.12
CA MET A 1023 37.43 32.98 -16.53
C MET A 1023 38.75 33.11 -15.73
N PRO A 1024 38.82 32.56 -14.49
CA PRO A 1024 40.07 32.48 -13.73
C PRO A 1024 41.13 31.63 -14.42
N ARG A 1025 42.42 32.00 -14.28
CA ARG A 1025 43.53 31.27 -14.92
C ARG A 1025 43.61 29.80 -14.51
N GLN A 1026 43.30 29.45 -13.26
CA GLN A 1026 43.26 28.05 -12.82
C GLN A 1026 42.18 27.24 -13.58
N CYS A 1027 41.07 27.87 -13.99
CA CYS A 1027 40.07 27.25 -14.84
C CYS A 1027 40.57 27.08 -16.29
N GLU A 1028 41.29 28.06 -16.84
CA GLU A 1028 41.96 27.97 -18.15
C GLU A 1028 42.92 26.75 -18.15
N GLU A 1029 43.83 26.66 -17.17
CA GLU A 1029 44.79 25.55 -17.01
C GLU A 1029 44.12 24.19 -16.72
N CYS A 1030 42.99 24.16 -16.02
CA CYS A 1030 42.20 22.94 -15.82
C CYS A 1030 41.67 22.38 -17.15
N PHE A 1031 41.12 23.23 -18.03
CA PHE A 1031 40.61 22.78 -19.34
C PHE A 1031 41.74 22.43 -20.32
N GLU A 1032 42.93 23.02 -20.20
CA GLU A 1032 44.12 22.62 -20.97
C GLU A 1032 44.61 21.20 -20.64
N ARG A 1033 44.44 20.74 -19.38
CA ARG A 1033 44.84 19.39 -18.94
C ARG A 1033 43.77 18.32 -19.17
N HIS A 1034 42.53 18.61 -18.77
CA HIS A 1034 41.48 17.60 -18.59
C HIS A 1034 40.43 17.57 -19.72
N CYS A 1035 40.58 18.42 -20.74
CA CYS A 1035 39.71 18.40 -21.91
C CYS A 1035 40.33 17.68 -23.08
N TRP A 1036 39.54 16.89 -23.82
CA TRP A 1036 40.01 16.30 -25.07
C TRP A 1036 40.38 17.40 -26.07
N ASN A 1037 41.65 17.44 -26.44
CA ASN A 1037 42.27 18.48 -27.27
C ASN A 1037 41.91 18.40 -28.76
N GLY A 1038 41.12 17.40 -29.17
CA GLY A 1038 40.68 17.20 -30.55
C GLY A 1038 41.61 16.34 -31.42
N THR A 1039 42.68 15.75 -30.87
CA THR A 1039 43.54 14.83 -31.64
C THR A 1039 42.94 13.44 -31.72
N VAL A 1040 43.11 12.78 -32.88
CA VAL A 1040 42.75 11.38 -33.12
C VAL A 1040 43.97 10.47 -33.00
N SER A 1041 43.77 9.15 -32.85
CA SER A 1041 44.84 8.17 -32.73
C SER A 1041 44.77 7.06 -33.79
N ASP A 1042 45.79 7.01 -34.64
CA ASP A 1042 46.01 5.90 -35.59
C ASP A 1042 46.48 4.59 -34.91
N ARG A 1043 46.94 4.65 -33.64
CA ARG A 1043 47.25 3.45 -32.85
C ARG A 1043 45.95 2.68 -32.64
N LYS A 1044 45.92 1.42 -33.07
CA LYS A 1044 44.79 0.52 -32.78
C LYS A 1044 44.78 0.10 -31.31
N ALA A 1045 43.59 0.08 -30.71
CA ALA A 1045 43.35 -0.57 -29.43
C ALA A 1045 43.62 -2.09 -29.52
N THR A 1046 44.14 -2.65 -28.44
CA THR A 1046 44.58 -4.04 -28.28
C THR A 1046 43.90 -4.68 -27.07
N ALA A 1047 44.04 -6.00 -26.88
CA ALA A 1047 43.50 -6.66 -25.69
C ALA A 1047 44.13 -6.12 -24.38
N GLY A 1048 45.41 -5.72 -24.41
CA GLY A 1048 46.11 -5.16 -23.25
C GLY A 1048 45.62 -3.76 -22.84
N ASP A 1049 44.92 -3.03 -23.72
CA ASP A 1049 44.27 -1.77 -23.36
C ASP A 1049 43.01 -1.97 -22.48
N PHE A 1050 42.59 -3.22 -22.24
CA PHE A 1050 41.45 -3.60 -21.39
C PHE A 1050 41.85 -4.50 -20.19
N ASP A 1051 43.14 -4.76 -20.00
CA ASP A 1051 43.70 -5.44 -18.80
C ASP A 1051 43.95 -4.40 -17.68
N LEU A 1052 42.86 -3.79 -17.22
CA LEU A 1052 42.89 -2.67 -16.29
C LEU A 1052 43.07 -3.16 -14.84
N ARG A 1053 43.98 -2.53 -14.10
CA ARG A 1053 44.17 -2.71 -12.65
C ARG A 1053 43.64 -1.51 -11.86
N PRO A 1054 43.30 -1.66 -10.57
CA PRO A 1054 42.87 -0.55 -9.72
C PRO A 1054 43.90 0.58 -9.71
N ARG A 1055 43.50 1.78 -10.15
CA ARG A 1055 44.40 2.94 -10.29
C ARG A 1055 45.09 3.35 -8.98
N LEU A 1056 44.45 3.08 -7.83
CA LEU A 1056 44.95 3.39 -6.50
C LEU A 1056 45.58 2.18 -5.77
N ASP A 1057 45.42 0.96 -6.30
CA ASP A 1057 46.15 -0.24 -5.85
C ASP A 1057 46.56 -1.12 -7.06
N PRO A 1058 47.70 -0.81 -7.72
CA PRO A 1058 48.19 -1.58 -8.87
C PRO A 1058 48.67 -3.01 -8.54
N GLU A 1059 48.80 -3.38 -7.27
CA GLU A 1059 49.23 -4.71 -6.80
C GLU A 1059 48.04 -5.67 -6.56
N LEU A 1060 46.82 -5.12 -6.55
CA LEU A 1060 45.56 -5.84 -6.44
C LEU A 1060 45.16 -6.42 -7.81
N SER A 1061 45.59 -7.66 -8.07
CA SER A 1061 45.13 -8.42 -9.24
C SER A 1061 43.67 -8.88 -9.08
N PHE A 1062 42.98 -9.12 -10.20
CA PHE A 1062 41.59 -9.59 -10.19
C PHE A 1062 41.40 -10.86 -9.36
N ALA A 1063 42.33 -11.83 -9.42
CA ALA A 1063 42.29 -13.03 -8.60
C ALA A 1063 42.34 -12.73 -7.09
N LYS A 1064 43.29 -11.88 -6.64
CA LYS A 1064 43.37 -11.45 -5.23
C LYS A 1064 42.11 -10.69 -4.80
N TRP A 1065 41.53 -9.88 -5.68
CA TRP A 1065 40.30 -9.13 -5.40
C TRP A 1065 39.08 -10.05 -5.29
N ASN A 1066 38.95 -11.04 -6.18
CA ASN A 1066 37.89 -12.03 -6.12
C ASN A 1066 38.02 -12.90 -4.85
N GLU A 1067 39.24 -13.34 -4.50
CA GLU A 1067 39.58 -14.00 -3.23
C GLU A 1067 39.45 -13.09 -1.99
N SER A 1068 39.26 -11.78 -2.16
CA SER A 1068 39.04 -10.85 -1.07
C SER A 1068 37.57 -10.85 -0.61
N ASP A 1069 37.11 -9.75 -0.04
CA ASP A 1069 35.84 -9.71 0.69
C ASP A 1069 34.61 -9.74 -0.25
N TRP A 1070 34.83 -9.73 -1.57
CA TRP A 1070 33.79 -9.92 -2.59
C TRP A 1070 33.22 -11.36 -2.63
N GLU A 1071 34.05 -12.40 -2.51
CA GLU A 1071 33.58 -13.80 -2.43
C GLU A 1071 33.62 -14.41 -1.02
N LYS A 1072 34.48 -13.94 -0.09
CA LYS A 1072 34.52 -14.51 1.27
C LYS A 1072 33.14 -14.51 1.94
N GLU A 1073 32.36 -13.45 1.78
CA GLU A 1073 31.03 -13.34 2.40
C GLU A 1073 29.97 -14.22 1.71
N LYS A 1074 30.15 -14.62 0.43
CA LYS A 1074 29.29 -15.63 -0.21
C LYS A 1074 29.29 -16.94 0.57
N SER A 1075 30.43 -17.32 1.17
CA SER A 1075 30.53 -18.55 1.97
C SER A 1075 29.68 -18.55 3.25
N SER A 1076 29.21 -17.37 3.70
CA SER A 1076 28.36 -17.23 4.89
C SER A 1076 26.85 -17.34 4.60
N TYR A 1077 26.43 -17.26 3.33
CA TYR A 1077 25.03 -17.43 2.90
C TYR A 1077 24.96 -18.62 1.94
N GLY A 1078 24.51 -19.77 2.47
CA GLY A 1078 24.80 -21.09 1.91
C GLY A 1078 24.37 -21.31 0.46
N GLY A 1079 25.34 -21.33 -0.46
CA GLY A 1079 25.18 -21.79 -1.84
C GLY A 1079 26.40 -22.58 -2.30
N SER A 1080 26.35 -23.91 -2.25
CA SER A 1080 27.48 -24.78 -2.60
C SER A 1080 27.64 -24.94 -4.12
N GLY A 1081 28.45 -24.09 -4.75
CA GLY A 1081 28.95 -24.29 -6.11
C GLY A 1081 30.39 -24.82 -6.10
N SER A 1082 30.64 -25.95 -6.75
CA SER A 1082 32.00 -26.50 -6.93
C SER A 1082 32.78 -25.71 -7.99
N GLY A 1083 34.00 -25.29 -7.69
CA GLY A 1083 34.81 -24.45 -8.58
C GLY A 1083 35.38 -25.16 -9.82
N GLY A 1084 35.75 -24.34 -10.82
CA GLY A 1084 36.45 -24.73 -12.05
C GLY A 1084 35.69 -24.36 -13.33
N ASP A 1085 35.96 -23.17 -13.89
CA ASP A 1085 36.89 -23.03 -15.02
C ASP A 1085 37.14 -21.53 -15.35
N ASP A 1086 38.35 -21.15 -15.78
CA ASP A 1086 38.72 -19.75 -16.04
C ASP A 1086 38.29 -19.29 -17.45
N SER A 1087 37.02 -18.90 -17.62
CA SER A 1087 36.59 -18.13 -18.80
C SER A 1087 35.36 -17.26 -18.55
N ALA A 1088 35.34 -16.08 -19.18
CA ALA A 1088 34.26 -15.09 -19.05
C ALA A 1088 33.01 -15.45 -19.89
N GLY A 1089 32.40 -16.61 -19.60
CA GLY A 1089 31.13 -17.06 -20.17
C GLY A 1089 29.98 -16.89 -19.18
N VAL A 1090 28.90 -16.22 -19.60
CA VAL A 1090 27.71 -16.04 -18.74
C VAL A 1090 27.06 -17.39 -18.44
N LYS A 1091 26.93 -17.70 -17.14
CA LYS A 1091 26.00 -18.72 -16.64
C LYS A 1091 25.03 -18.05 -15.66
N VAL A 1092 23.74 -18.28 -15.88
CA VAL A 1092 22.67 -17.79 -15.02
C VAL A 1092 22.76 -18.47 -13.65
N GLY A 1093 22.59 -17.70 -12.57
CA GLY A 1093 22.89 -18.13 -11.20
C GLY A 1093 21.81 -18.99 -10.54
N ASN A 1094 22.22 -19.83 -9.59
CA ASN A 1094 21.36 -20.84 -8.94
C ASN A 1094 20.14 -20.30 -8.16
N SER A 1095 20.05 -19.00 -7.84
CA SER A 1095 18.84 -18.42 -7.19
C SER A 1095 17.59 -18.61 -8.05
N LEU A 1096 17.76 -18.62 -9.37
CA LEU A 1096 16.69 -18.80 -10.35
C LEU A 1096 16.08 -20.22 -10.35
N VAL A 1097 16.74 -21.21 -9.75
CA VAL A 1097 16.15 -22.55 -9.53
C VAL A 1097 15.05 -22.52 -8.45
N GLY A 1098 15.11 -21.55 -7.52
CA GLY A 1098 14.01 -21.28 -6.60
C GLY A 1098 12.76 -20.75 -7.31
N LEU A 1099 12.97 -19.87 -8.31
CA LEU A 1099 11.90 -19.32 -9.16
C LEU A 1099 11.07 -20.46 -9.77
N ILE A 1100 11.76 -21.37 -10.49
CA ILE A 1100 11.17 -22.53 -11.16
C ILE A 1100 10.38 -23.40 -10.17
N LEU A 1101 10.99 -23.73 -9.02
CA LEU A 1101 10.33 -24.55 -8.00
C LEU A 1101 9.12 -23.87 -7.36
N SER A 1102 9.10 -22.55 -7.29
CA SER A 1102 7.99 -21.76 -6.75
C SER A 1102 6.86 -21.55 -7.76
N MET A 1103 7.19 -21.43 -9.05
CA MET A 1103 6.23 -21.27 -10.16
C MET A 1103 5.59 -22.62 -10.53
N MET A 1104 6.36 -23.70 -10.65
CA MET A 1104 5.83 -25.06 -10.80
C MET A 1104 4.89 -25.46 -9.65
N ALA A 1105 5.10 -24.94 -8.44
CA ALA A 1105 4.19 -25.15 -7.31
C ALA A 1105 2.82 -24.44 -7.51
N MET A 1106 2.76 -23.28 -8.17
CA MET A 1106 1.50 -22.64 -8.55
C MET A 1106 0.82 -23.37 -9.72
N ALA A 1107 1.57 -23.72 -10.77
CA ALA A 1107 1.06 -24.45 -11.93
C ALA A 1107 0.54 -25.87 -11.61
N SER A 1108 0.86 -26.40 -10.42
CA SER A 1108 0.39 -27.70 -9.92
C SER A 1108 -0.70 -27.61 -8.83
N LEU A 1109 -1.24 -26.40 -8.59
CA LEU A 1109 -2.42 -26.14 -7.75
C LEU A 1109 -3.71 -25.91 -8.57
N LEU A 1110 -3.63 -26.06 -9.91
CA LEU A 1110 -4.75 -26.08 -10.87
C LEU A 1110 -5.04 -27.52 -11.35
#